data_AF-A0AAD1V4N3-F1
#
_entry.id   AF-A0AAD1V4N3-F1
#
_cell.length_a   1.000
_cell.length_b   1.000
_cell.length_c   1.000
_cell.angle_alpha   90.00
_cell.angle_beta   90.00
_cell.angle_gamma   90.00
#
_symmetry.space_group_name_H-M   'P 1'
#
loop_
_entity.id
_entity.type
_entity.pdbx_description
1 polymer ?
#
loop_
_entity_poly.entity_id
_entity_poly.type
_entity_poly.pdbx_seq_one_letter_code
_entity_poly.pdbx_strand_id
1 'polypeptide(L)'
;MDILAQSGHTASVYSTFSPDFLKEPHFIEWQGSGVHQNIIGLNVLSLEGYQPAEYLLYSPQLKRLNTGRLNSSTLHTYRHLELGGWFCQGLGQWGCFKPDQPRHDGKSKVIKYEHPPKVPTSIFQLSVSWNIGLKIALKHGYGQEYSQRLQHHLQLPFNISPAHLLQGYDSLLDSLLSEEDIGFWDWVLENNIPITICEGAKKAGALLTAGYVAIGLPGITGGVRVQRDSNRVKINSFLLPELERFATNGRPFYICFDHDRKRTTQIAVNREISKLGQSFKPLKCPAWVITLPGPDKGVDDFIVHHGEHQFDELFTQATDLEYWNYQKEYSITYPVTKLNSRYLNLNFPEQGLVCIKSGKGTGKTENLIKLIQESMGIGRKVLVISHRIQLGRSICKRLGLVWVEDQKENPYDSIFGFGLCIDSLHPLSQAKFNPSEWEDAIIILDEVEQIIWHLLNSSTCTDKRAILCRMFMELMQTVLGSDGLVVAQDADLSDYAIDYLIDCAGGNIIPQVYVNEYKHNQQRKIIVYNQSNPSHLITKLYESVGKAPILMVLDSQKVKGKFSCINIESQLRESFPELKILRIDSETVADETHESFGCMEDINNHIKDYDVVITSPTIGTGVSIDLVNHFRTYASTLYIAY
;
A
#
# COMPACT_ATOMS: atom_id res chain seq x y z
N MET A 1 -13.29 -0.87 41.88
CA MET A 1 -12.70 -1.55 43.05
C MET A 1 -11.81 -2.63 42.52
N ASP A 2 -10.52 -2.35 42.61
CA ASP A 2 -9.39 -3.15 42.17
C ASP A 2 -9.38 -4.54 42.79
N ILE A 3 -9.14 -5.58 41.99
CA ILE A 3 -8.13 -6.63 42.24
C ILE A 3 -7.69 -7.20 40.87
N LEU A 4 -6.72 -6.55 40.22
CA LEU A 4 -5.88 -7.12 39.16
C LEU A 4 -4.43 -6.83 39.54
N ALA A 5 -3.84 -7.74 40.31
CA ALA A 5 -2.40 -7.85 40.52
C ALA A 5 -2.12 -9.16 41.27
N GLN A 6 -1.58 -10.16 40.56
CA GLN A 6 -0.45 -10.97 41.04
C GLN A 6 -0.07 -12.02 40.00
N SER A 7 1.02 -11.72 39.31
CA SER A 7 1.95 -12.70 38.77
C SER A 7 2.62 -13.48 39.92
N GLY A 8 2.85 -14.77 39.71
CA GLY A 8 3.58 -15.62 40.64
C GLY A 8 3.96 -16.96 40.01
N HIS A 9 5.15 -17.03 39.43
CA HIS A 9 5.82 -18.29 39.09
C HIS A 9 6.11 -19.11 40.35
N THR A 10 5.82 -20.41 40.33
CA THR A 10 6.69 -21.48 40.85
C THR A 10 6.24 -22.85 40.34
N ALA A 11 7.23 -23.68 40.00
CA ALA A 11 7.15 -24.93 39.28
C ALA A 11 6.40 -26.08 39.99
N SER A 12 5.82 -26.96 39.18
CA SER A 12 5.64 -28.39 39.51
C SER A 12 5.77 -29.19 38.21
N VAL A 13 6.78 -30.07 38.20
CA VAL A 13 7.24 -30.90 37.09
C VAL A 13 6.44 -32.22 37.06
N TYR A 14 6.38 -32.82 35.86
CA TYR A 14 6.11 -34.23 35.51
C TYR A 14 4.73 -34.60 34.94
N SER A 15 4.65 -34.61 33.59
CA SER A 15 4.26 -35.76 32.71
C SER A 15 3.92 -35.23 31.31
N THR A 16 4.39 -35.67 30.15
CA THR A 16 5.49 -36.53 29.69
C THR A 16 5.99 -35.89 28.38
N PHE A 17 7.03 -35.07 28.48
CA PHE A 17 7.83 -34.60 27.33
C PHE A 17 8.70 -35.77 26.84
N SER A 18 8.99 -35.89 25.55
CA SER A 18 10.15 -36.65 25.08
C SER A 18 11.29 -35.67 24.77
N PRO A 19 12.13 -35.32 25.75
CA PRO A 19 13.19 -34.31 25.63
C PRO A 19 14.36 -34.75 24.73
N ASP A 20 14.34 -35.95 24.15
CA ASP A 20 15.52 -36.52 23.47
C ASP A 20 15.84 -35.85 22.12
N PHE A 21 14.93 -35.05 21.55
CA PHE A 21 15.07 -34.52 20.19
C PHE A 21 15.04 -32.99 20.04
N LEU A 22 14.80 -32.20 21.10
CA LEU A 22 14.82 -30.73 21.00
C LEU A 22 15.81 -30.11 21.99
N LYS A 23 16.88 -29.51 21.47
CA LYS A 23 17.89 -28.81 22.27
C LYS A 23 17.33 -27.52 22.86
N GLU A 24 17.72 -27.23 24.10
CA GLU A 24 17.29 -26.04 24.85
C GLU A 24 17.47 -24.72 24.08
N PRO A 25 18.61 -24.43 23.39
CA PRO A 25 18.75 -23.20 22.62
C PRO A 25 17.69 -23.04 21.52
N HIS A 26 17.29 -24.14 20.87
CA HIS A 26 16.27 -24.11 19.81
C HIS A 26 14.88 -23.86 20.38
N PHE A 27 14.57 -24.47 21.52
CA PHE A 27 13.32 -24.22 22.25
C PHE A 27 13.22 -22.76 22.68
N ILE A 28 14.27 -22.23 23.32
CA ILE A 28 14.34 -20.82 23.76
C ILE A 28 14.20 -19.87 22.56
N GLU A 29 14.79 -20.18 21.40
CA GLU A 29 14.66 -19.35 20.21
C GLU A 29 13.21 -19.23 19.72
N TRP A 30 12.47 -20.33 19.74
CA TRP A 30 11.06 -20.35 19.34
C TRP A 30 10.15 -19.72 20.39
N GLN A 31 10.42 -19.97 21.67
CA GLN A 31 9.72 -19.34 22.77
C GLN A 31 9.92 -17.82 22.78
N GLY A 32 11.12 -17.35 22.41
CA GLY A 32 11.43 -15.93 22.23
C GLY A 32 10.66 -15.26 21.08
N SER A 33 10.10 -16.04 20.15
CA SER A 33 9.14 -15.58 19.12
C SER A 33 7.68 -15.69 19.60
N GLY A 34 7.43 -15.90 20.90
CA GLY A 34 6.08 -15.99 21.44
C GLY A 34 5.32 -17.26 21.06
N VAL A 35 6.01 -18.31 20.63
CA VAL A 35 5.37 -19.58 20.24
C VAL A 35 5.13 -20.46 21.47
N HIS A 36 3.90 -20.98 21.61
CA HIS A 36 3.52 -21.86 22.71
C HIS A 36 4.30 -23.19 22.67
N GLN A 37 4.70 -23.69 23.85
CA GLN A 37 5.52 -24.90 23.98
C GLN A 37 4.96 -26.13 23.24
N ASN A 38 3.63 -26.31 23.23
CA ASN A 38 3.00 -27.42 22.52
C ASN A 38 3.16 -27.31 21.00
N ILE A 39 3.11 -26.10 20.43
CA ILE A 39 3.38 -25.91 18.99
C ILE A 39 4.84 -26.23 18.69
N ILE A 40 5.77 -25.79 19.55
CA ILE A 40 7.19 -26.08 19.40
C ILE A 40 7.43 -27.60 19.42
N GLY A 41 6.92 -28.29 20.44
CA GLY A 41 7.10 -29.73 20.63
C GLY A 41 6.50 -30.59 19.52
N LEU A 42 5.39 -30.16 18.91
CA LEU A 42 4.75 -30.87 17.80
C LEU A 42 5.45 -30.66 16.44
N ASN A 43 6.18 -29.56 16.27
CA ASN A 43 6.62 -29.14 14.92
C ASN A 43 8.14 -29.01 14.74
N VAL A 44 8.92 -28.99 15.83
CA VAL A 44 10.34 -28.64 15.80
C VAL A 44 11.20 -29.79 16.32
N LEU A 45 12.21 -30.15 15.54
CA LEU A 45 13.21 -31.17 15.87
C LEU A 45 14.60 -30.56 15.82
N SER A 46 15.49 -30.94 16.73
CA SER A 46 16.92 -30.67 16.63
C SER A 46 17.59 -31.82 15.91
N LEU A 47 18.33 -31.51 14.85
CA LEU A 47 19.03 -32.50 14.05
C LEU A 47 20.52 -32.17 14.04
N GLU A 48 21.37 -33.20 14.10
CA GLU A 48 22.82 -33.07 14.04
C GLU A 48 23.46 -34.23 13.29
N GLY A 49 24.75 -34.10 12.97
CA GLY A 49 25.48 -35.13 12.21
C GLY A 49 24.80 -35.38 10.85
N TYR A 50 24.51 -36.64 10.53
CA TYR A 50 23.94 -36.98 9.22
C TYR A 50 22.42 -36.81 9.13
N GLN A 51 21.70 -36.63 10.25
CA GLN A 51 20.24 -36.57 10.27
C GLN A 51 19.66 -35.45 9.38
N PRO A 52 20.17 -34.19 9.37
CA PRO A 52 19.62 -33.14 8.51
C PRO A 52 19.59 -33.50 7.02
N ALA A 53 20.53 -34.35 6.56
CA ALA A 53 20.58 -34.77 5.16
C ALA A 53 19.40 -35.68 4.79
N GLU A 54 18.85 -36.44 5.73
CA GLU A 54 17.67 -37.29 5.52
C GLU A 54 16.41 -36.44 5.30
N TYR A 55 16.32 -35.32 6.01
CA TYR A 55 15.20 -34.37 5.94
C TYR A 55 15.30 -33.40 4.75
N LEU A 56 16.51 -33.06 4.30
CA LEU A 56 16.70 -32.09 3.22
C LEU A 56 17.07 -32.74 1.88
N LEU A 57 17.95 -33.74 1.86
CA LEU A 57 18.62 -34.19 0.63
C LEU A 57 17.97 -35.45 0.01
N TYR A 58 16.64 -35.54 0.11
CA TYR A 58 15.86 -36.68 -0.38
C TYR A 58 15.47 -36.59 -1.87
N SER A 59 15.54 -35.40 -2.49
CA SER A 59 15.07 -35.23 -3.88
C SER A 59 15.78 -36.20 -4.86
N PRO A 60 15.02 -36.94 -5.68
CA PRO A 60 15.58 -37.85 -6.68
C PRO A 60 16.32 -37.10 -7.79
N GLN A 61 16.10 -35.79 -7.93
CA GLN A 61 16.76 -34.96 -8.93
C GLN A 61 18.19 -34.57 -8.51
N LEU A 62 18.63 -34.87 -7.29
CA LEU A 62 19.99 -34.59 -6.83
C LEU A 62 20.99 -35.53 -7.52
N LYS A 63 22.17 -35.00 -7.86
CA LYS A 63 23.21 -35.76 -8.54
C LYS A 63 23.80 -36.81 -7.60
N ARG A 64 23.66 -38.09 -7.94
CA ARG A 64 24.19 -39.23 -7.21
C ARG A 64 25.22 -39.99 -8.04
N LEU A 65 26.17 -40.64 -7.36
CA LEU A 65 27.11 -41.58 -7.94
C LEU A 65 26.40 -42.91 -8.22
N ASN A 66 27.05 -43.81 -8.98
CA ASN A 66 26.52 -45.17 -9.24
C ASN A 66 26.26 -45.97 -7.94
N THR A 67 26.90 -45.59 -6.84
CA THR A 67 26.70 -46.17 -5.50
C THR A 67 25.46 -45.64 -4.77
N GLY A 68 24.67 -44.73 -5.38
CA GLY A 68 23.51 -44.08 -4.75
C GLY A 68 23.84 -42.89 -3.84
N ARG A 69 25.12 -42.73 -3.45
CA ARG A 69 25.61 -41.59 -2.65
C ARG A 69 25.52 -40.28 -3.43
N LEU A 70 25.15 -39.18 -2.75
CA LEU A 70 25.24 -37.83 -3.31
C LEU A 70 26.67 -37.50 -3.77
N ASN A 71 26.79 -36.73 -4.86
CA ASN A 71 28.11 -36.34 -5.35
C ASN A 71 28.87 -35.45 -4.34
N SER A 72 30.20 -35.43 -4.45
CA SER A 72 31.08 -34.71 -3.51
C SER A 72 30.78 -33.21 -3.42
N SER A 73 30.38 -32.59 -4.53
CA SER A 73 30.04 -31.16 -4.57
C SER A 73 28.77 -30.84 -3.76
N THR A 74 27.72 -31.66 -3.86
CA THR A 74 26.49 -31.50 -3.06
C THR A 74 26.80 -31.69 -1.58
N LEU A 75 27.53 -32.76 -1.23
CA LEU A 75 27.93 -33.01 0.16
C LEU A 75 28.79 -31.88 0.73
N HIS A 76 29.71 -31.33 -0.06
CA HIS A 76 30.52 -30.19 0.39
C HIS A 76 29.68 -28.95 0.67
N THR A 77 28.71 -28.64 -0.22
CA THR A 77 27.81 -27.49 -0.06
C THR A 77 26.98 -27.58 1.22
N TYR A 78 26.48 -28.77 1.54
CA TYR A 78 25.60 -29.01 2.69
C TYR A 78 26.33 -29.59 3.92
N ARG A 79 27.67 -29.64 3.93
CA ARG A 79 28.44 -30.15 5.08
C ARG A 79 28.15 -29.39 6.37
N HIS A 80 27.88 -28.09 6.26
CA HIS A 80 27.57 -27.23 7.41
C HIS A 80 26.33 -27.69 8.20
N LEU A 81 25.41 -28.45 7.57
CA LEU A 81 24.23 -28.99 8.25
C LEU A 81 24.61 -29.96 9.38
N GLU A 82 25.75 -30.67 9.26
CA GLU A 82 26.20 -31.65 10.25
C GLU A 82 26.53 -31.02 11.61
N LEU A 83 26.73 -29.69 11.65
CA LEU A 83 27.06 -28.92 12.85
C LEU A 83 25.88 -28.66 13.78
N GLY A 84 24.68 -29.12 13.41
CA GLY A 84 23.48 -28.94 14.20
C GLY A 84 22.57 -27.84 13.68
N GLY A 85 21.33 -27.88 14.17
CA GLY A 85 20.30 -26.88 13.93
C GLY A 85 18.93 -27.44 14.25
N TRP A 86 17.89 -26.66 13.96
CA TRP A 86 16.51 -27.12 14.10
C TRP A 86 15.81 -27.26 12.75
N PHE A 87 14.99 -28.29 12.63
CA PHE A 87 14.09 -28.54 11.51
C PHE A 87 12.65 -28.26 11.96
N CYS A 88 11.93 -27.44 11.20
CA CYS A 88 10.49 -27.27 11.32
C CYS A 88 9.81 -28.00 10.16
N GLN A 89 8.92 -28.92 10.50
CA GLN A 89 8.11 -29.63 9.52
C GLN A 89 7.09 -28.66 8.89
N GLY A 90 6.98 -28.70 7.56
CA GLY A 90 5.89 -28.09 6.82
C GLY A 90 4.93 -29.17 6.30
N LEU A 91 4.18 -28.90 5.23
CA LEU A 91 3.27 -29.91 4.69
C LEU A 91 4.00 -31.08 4.02
N GLY A 92 3.59 -32.31 4.35
CA GLY A 92 4.11 -33.54 3.76
C GLY A 92 5.54 -33.82 4.21
N GLN A 93 6.45 -34.12 3.30
CA GLN A 93 7.88 -34.28 3.61
C GLN A 93 8.68 -32.97 3.51
N TRP A 94 8.03 -31.86 3.11
CA TRP A 94 8.71 -30.59 2.95
C TRP A 94 8.82 -29.85 4.29
N GLY A 95 9.97 -29.22 4.54
CA GLY A 95 10.16 -28.37 5.71
C GLY A 95 11.32 -27.40 5.57
N CYS A 96 11.78 -26.88 6.70
CA CYS A 96 12.85 -25.90 6.76
C CYS A 96 13.81 -26.22 7.88
N PHE A 97 15.11 -26.24 7.55
CA PHE A 97 16.18 -26.38 8.52
C PHE A 97 16.86 -25.03 8.73
N LYS A 98 17.00 -24.62 9.99
CA LYS A 98 17.85 -23.49 10.38
C LYS A 98 19.13 -24.06 11.02
N PRO A 99 20.28 -24.05 10.32
CA PRO A 99 21.55 -24.50 10.88
C PRO A 99 22.01 -23.58 12.02
N ASP A 100 22.66 -24.16 13.02
CA ASP A 100 23.34 -23.42 14.10
C ASP A 100 24.49 -22.56 13.54
N GLN A 101 25.11 -23.05 12.46
CA GLN A 101 26.15 -22.34 11.71
C GLN A 101 25.73 -22.17 10.25
N PRO A 102 24.97 -21.10 9.94
CA PRO A 102 24.56 -20.77 8.58
C PRO A 102 25.74 -20.59 7.63
N ARG A 103 25.63 -21.12 6.42
CA ARG A 103 26.64 -20.89 5.37
C ARG A 103 26.43 -19.55 4.65
N HIS A 104 27.47 -19.10 3.96
CA HIS A 104 27.40 -17.96 3.05
C HIS A 104 27.13 -18.42 1.61
N ASP A 105 26.52 -17.54 0.82
CA ASP A 105 26.25 -17.75 -0.61
C ASP A 105 27.50 -17.62 -1.52
N GLY A 106 28.68 -17.42 -0.93
CA GLY A 106 29.95 -17.20 -1.64
C GLY A 106 30.20 -15.75 -2.06
N LYS A 107 29.28 -14.82 -1.76
CA LYS A 107 29.47 -13.38 -2.00
C LYS A 107 29.50 -12.60 -0.69
N SER A 108 28.38 -12.58 0.03
CA SER A 108 28.24 -11.83 1.28
C SER A 108 26.97 -12.16 2.06
N LYS A 109 26.00 -12.88 1.48
CA LYS A 109 24.72 -13.14 2.13
C LYS A 109 24.78 -14.42 2.95
N VAL A 110 24.39 -14.32 4.21
CA VAL A 110 24.17 -15.48 5.09
C VAL A 110 22.86 -16.16 4.69
N ILE A 111 22.92 -17.47 4.41
CA ILE A 111 21.75 -18.30 4.13
C ILE A 111 21.28 -18.88 5.47
N LYS A 112 20.35 -18.15 6.10
CA LYS A 112 19.85 -18.49 7.43
C LYS A 112 19.00 -19.77 7.46
N TYR A 113 18.38 -20.13 6.33
CA TYR A 113 17.42 -21.22 6.24
C TYR A 113 17.71 -22.06 4.99
N GLU A 114 17.65 -23.37 5.16
CA GLU A 114 17.82 -24.36 4.12
C GLU A 114 16.50 -25.11 3.90
N HIS A 115 16.17 -25.33 2.64
CA HIS A 115 14.99 -26.09 2.22
C HIS A 115 15.44 -27.27 1.34
N PRO A 116 14.64 -28.33 1.22
CA PRO A 116 14.99 -29.47 0.38
C PRO A 116 15.33 -29.05 -1.06
N PRO A 117 16.59 -29.19 -1.52
CA PRO A 117 16.98 -28.74 -2.85
C PRO A 117 16.30 -29.54 -3.95
N LYS A 118 15.89 -28.85 -5.02
CA LYS A 118 15.15 -29.44 -6.15
C LYS A 118 13.84 -30.10 -5.72
N VAL A 119 13.21 -29.55 -4.69
CA VAL A 119 11.83 -29.82 -4.30
C VAL A 119 11.09 -28.50 -4.37
N PRO A 120 9.88 -28.45 -4.95
CA PRO A 120 9.03 -27.27 -4.85
C PRO A 120 8.82 -26.88 -3.39
N THR A 121 8.90 -25.59 -3.08
CA THR A 121 8.57 -25.11 -1.75
C THR A 121 7.08 -25.32 -1.46
N SER A 122 6.77 -25.67 -0.21
CA SER A 122 5.40 -25.83 0.29
C SER A 122 5.15 -24.87 1.46
N ILE A 123 4.07 -25.10 2.21
CA ILE A 123 3.63 -24.23 3.32
C ILE A 123 4.02 -24.79 4.69
N PHE A 124 4.18 -23.89 5.66
CA PHE A 124 4.17 -24.24 7.08
C PHE A 124 2.72 -24.30 7.56
N GLN A 125 2.16 -25.50 7.45
CA GLN A 125 0.90 -25.87 8.07
C GLN A 125 1.24 -26.63 9.35
N LEU A 126 1.36 -25.91 10.46
CA LEU A 126 1.84 -26.48 11.71
C LEU A 126 0.77 -27.36 12.37
N SER A 127 1.21 -28.44 13.00
CA SER A 127 0.41 -29.25 13.92
C SER A 127 0.04 -28.41 15.15
N VAL A 128 -1.18 -28.59 15.63
CA VAL A 128 -1.78 -27.81 16.71
C VAL A 128 -2.26 -28.76 17.80
N SER A 129 -2.10 -28.37 19.05
CA SER A 129 -2.62 -29.14 20.19
C SER A 129 -4.06 -28.76 20.51
N TRP A 130 -4.79 -29.66 21.18
CA TRP A 130 -6.19 -29.43 21.54
C TRP A 130 -6.43 -28.14 22.32
N ASN A 131 -5.53 -27.75 23.24
CA ASN A 131 -5.67 -26.48 23.96
C ASN A 131 -5.56 -25.25 23.05
N ILE A 132 -4.61 -25.24 22.11
CA ILE A 132 -4.44 -24.14 21.16
C ILE A 132 -5.62 -24.11 20.18
N GLY A 133 -6.04 -25.25 19.65
CA GLY A 133 -7.17 -25.33 18.74
C GLY A 133 -8.48 -24.87 19.40
N LEU A 134 -8.67 -25.17 20.68
CA LEU A 134 -9.81 -24.69 21.46
C LEU A 134 -9.74 -23.18 21.72
N LYS A 135 -8.55 -22.61 21.99
CA LYS A 135 -8.35 -21.16 22.07
C LYS A 135 -8.76 -20.48 20.76
N ILE A 136 -8.32 -21.02 19.62
CA ILE A 136 -8.69 -20.53 18.28
C ILE A 136 -10.21 -20.61 18.08
N ALA A 137 -10.82 -21.75 18.40
CA ALA A 137 -12.26 -21.93 18.29
C ALA A 137 -13.04 -20.92 19.13
N LEU A 138 -12.60 -20.65 20.37
CA LEU A 138 -13.21 -19.63 21.22
C LEU A 138 -13.11 -18.24 20.61
N LYS A 139 -11.93 -17.84 20.10
CA LYS A 139 -11.73 -16.54 19.48
C LYS A 139 -12.64 -16.33 18.27
N HIS A 140 -12.89 -17.38 17.50
CA HIS A 140 -13.73 -17.32 16.31
C HIS A 140 -15.20 -17.66 16.54
N GLY A 141 -15.64 -17.88 17.79
CA GLY A 141 -17.06 -18.14 18.12
C GLY A 141 -17.52 -19.60 17.98
N TYR A 142 -16.60 -20.54 17.78
CA TYR A 142 -16.84 -21.98 17.60
C TYR A 142 -16.55 -22.80 18.87
N GLY A 143 -16.38 -22.16 20.02
CA GLY A 143 -15.96 -22.82 21.26
C GLY A 143 -16.83 -24.01 21.66
N GLN A 144 -18.16 -23.90 21.54
CA GLN A 144 -19.07 -25.00 21.91
C GLN A 144 -18.91 -26.22 20.99
N GLU A 145 -18.92 -26.01 19.68
CA GLU A 145 -18.79 -27.08 18.68
C GLU A 145 -17.43 -27.76 18.79
N TYR A 146 -16.37 -26.98 18.99
CA TYR A 146 -15.03 -27.51 19.17
C TYR A 146 -14.88 -28.28 20.49
N SER A 147 -15.48 -27.81 21.59
CA SER A 147 -15.52 -28.56 22.86
C SER A 147 -16.26 -29.89 22.73
N GLN A 148 -17.33 -29.97 21.93
CA GLN A 148 -18.02 -31.23 21.65
C GLN A 148 -17.14 -32.20 20.85
N ARG A 149 -16.42 -31.70 19.84
CA ARG A 149 -15.46 -32.49 19.05
C ARG A 149 -14.35 -33.08 19.94
N LEU A 150 -13.79 -32.25 20.82
CA LEU A 150 -12.79 -32.66 21.80
C LEU A 150 -13.34 -33.72 22.77
N GLN A 151 -14.54 -33.51 23.32
CA GLN A 151 -15.18 -34.46 24.23
C GLN A 151 -15.41 -35.82 23.59
N HIS A 152 -15.89 -35.82 22.34
CA HIS A 152 -16.10 -37.05 21.57
C HIS A 152 -14.78 -37.79 21.31
N HIS A 153 -13.73 -37.05 20.93
CA HIS A 153 -12.41 -37.61 20.68
C HIS A 153 -11.80 -38.26 21.93
N LEU A 154 -11.83 -37.55 23.06
CA LEU A 154 -11.25 -38.02 24.33
C LEU A 154 -12.18 -38.96 25.13
N GLN A 155 -13.39 -39.23 24.63
CA GLN A 155 -14.40 -40.06 25.30
C GLN A 155 -14.68 -39.64 26.76
N LEU A 156 -14.71 -38.32 27.01
CA LEU A 156 -14.84 -37.80 28.38
C LEU A 156 -16.26 -37.99 28.92
N PRO A 157 -16.42 -38.39 30.19
CA PRO A 157 -17.72 -38.62 30.80
C PRO A 157 -18.47 -37.33 31.18
N PHE A 158 -17.90 -36.15 30.91
CA PHE A 158 -18.46 -34.84 31.20
C PHE A 158 -18.25 -33.87 30.03
N ASN A 159 -19.11 -32.85 29.94
CA ASN A 159 -18.98 -31.79 28.94
C ASN A 159 -17.87 -30.82 29.36
N ILE A 160 -16.85 -30.66 28.52
CA ILE A 160 -15.91 -29.55 28.67
C ILE A 160 -16.66 -28.27 28.28
N SER A 161 -16.81 -27.35 29.23
CA SER A 161 -17.32 -26.01 28.92
C SER A 161 -16.16 -25.02 28.78
N PRO A 162 -16.32 -23.94 28.01
CA PRO A 162 -15.31 -22.88 27.92
C PRO A 162 -14.86 -22.30 29.27
N ALA A 163 -15.74 -22.34 30.28
CA ALA A 163 -15.44 -21.83 31.62
C ALA A 163 -14.54 -22.79 32.43
N HIS A 164 -14.58 -24.10 32.14
CA HIS A 164 -13.68 -25.07 32.76
C HIS A 164 -12.21 -24.84 32.34
N LEU A 165 -11.95 -24.18 31.20
CA LEU A 165 -10.61 -23.83 30.72
C LEU A 165 -9.98 -22.66 31.48
N LEU A 166 -10.77 -21.76 32.06
CA LEU A 166 -10.31 -20.54 32.73
C LEU A 166 -9.90 -20.78 34.19
N GLN A 167 -10.32 -21.90 34.79
CA GLN A 167 -10.10 -22.20 36.21
C GLN A 167 -8.89 -23.12 36.47
N GLY A 168 -8.17 -23.52 35.42
CA GLY A 168 -7.08 -24.49 35.50
C GLY A 168 -7.58 -25.92 35.66
N TYR A 169 -6.90 -26.86 35.01
CA TYR A 169 -7.23 -28.29 35.12
C TYR A 169 -6.32 -29.00 36.12
N ASP A 170 -6.73 -30.22 36.50
CA ASP A 170 -5.80 -31.18 37.10
C ASP A 170 -4.80 -31.68 36.04
N SER A 171 -3.61 -32.12 36.47
CA SER A 171 -2.45 -32.40 35.61
C SER A 171 -2.73 -33.38 34.47
N LEU A 172 -3.71 -34.27 34.66
CA LEU A 172 -4.14 -35.24 33.65
C LEU A 172 -4.78 -34.58 32.43
N LEU A 173 -5.67 -33.61 32.63
CA LEU A 173 -6.38 -32.98 31.52
C LEU A 173 -5.49 -31.97 30.80
N ASP A 174 -4.57 -31.31 31.50
CA ASP A 174 -3.50 -30.53 30.84
C ASP A 174 -2.62 -31.40 29.93
N SER A 175 -2.27 -32.61 30.37
CA SER A 175 -1.54 -33.57 29.54
C SER A 175 -2.34 -33.94 28.28
N LEU A 176 -3.62 -34.30 28.42
CA LEU A 176 -4.47 -34.65 27.27
C LEU A 176 -4.65 -33.49 26.29
N LEU A 177 -4.81 -32.27 26.81
CA LEU A 177 -4.99 -31.09 25.95
C LEU A 177 -3.69 -30.64 25.26
N SER A 178 -2.55 -31.15 25.69
CA SER A 178 -1.25 -30.91 25.05
C SER A 178 -0.98 -31.82 23.84
N GLU A 179 -1.75 -32.90 23.69
CA GLU A 179 -1.66 -33.81 22.55
C GLU A 179 -2.07 -33.13 21.24
N GLU A 180 -1.56 -33.65 20.12
CA GLU A 180 -1.89 -33.17 18.78
C GLU A 180 -3.37 -33.35 18.47
N ASP A 181 -4.00 -32.28 18.02
CA ASP A 181 -5.29 -32.35 17.35
C ASP A 181 -5.09 -32.63 15.84
N ILE A 182 -5.03 -33.91 15.50
CA ILE A 182 -4.80 -34.40 14.12
C ILE A 182 -5.87 -33.86 13.14
N GLY A 183 -7.11 -33.62 13.61
CA GLY A 183 -8.20 -33.13 12.76
C GLY A 183 -8.38 -31.60 12.80
N PHE A 184 -7.46 -30.85 13.41
CA PHE A 184 -7.56 -29.39 13.52
C PHE A 184 -7.78 -28.71 12.16
N TRP A 185 -6.98 -29.10 11.16
CA TRP A 185 -7.04 -28.48 9.83
C TRP A 185 -8.27 -28.88 9.02
N ASP A 186 -8.80 -30.08 9.24
CA ASP A 186 -10.08 -30.50 8.66
C ASP A 186 -11.22 -29.68 9.28
N TRP A 187 -11.20 -29.49 10.60
CA TRP A 187 -12.15 -28.62 11.29
C TRP A 187 -12.08 -27.16 10.79
N VAL A 188 -10.87 -26.62 10.58
CA VAL A 188 -10.67 -25.29 9.95
C VAL A 188 -11.32 -25.25 8.56
N LEU A 189 -11.10 -26.29 7.75
CA LEU A 189 -11.63 -26.43 6.39
C LEU A 189 -13.16 -26.43 6.38
N GLU A 190 -13.78 -27.28 7.20
CA GLU A 190 -15.23 -27.48 7.32
C GLU A 190 -15.96 -26.22 7.79
N ASN A 191 -15.37 -25.49 8.74
CA ASN A 191 -16.03 -24.35 9.39
C ASN A 191 -15.71 -23.00 8.74
N ASN A 192 -15.02 -23.00 7.60
CA ASN A 192 -14.67 -21.78 6.86
C ASN A 192 -13.90 -20.73 7.69
N ILE A 193 -13.14 -21.16 8.70
CA ILE A 193 -12.45 -20.26 9.64
C ILE A 193 -11.47 -19.36 8.87
N PRO A 194 -11.38 -18.05 9.18
CA PRO A 194 -10.44 -17.14 8.52
C PRO A 194 -8.98 -17.57 8.71
N ILE A 195 -8.15 -17.37 7.68
CA ILE A 195 -6.74 -17.79 7.71
C ILE A 195 -5.82 -16.58 7.55
N THR A 196 -4.83 -16.46 8.43
CA THR A 196 -3.75 -15.48 8.33
C THR A 196 -2.54 -16.09 7.63
N ILE A 197 -2.03 -15.44 6.59
CA ILE A 197 -0.83 -15.82 5.84
C ILE A 197 0.33 -14.93 6.26
N CYS A 198 1.43 -15.53 6.70
CA CYS A 198 2.63 -14.82 7.15
C CYS A 198 3.91 -15.40 6.54
N GLU A 199 5.05 -14.74 6.75
CA GLU A 199 6.38 -15.23 6.30
C GLU A 199 7.12 -15.97 7.42
N GLY A 200 7.25 -17.29 7.27
CA GLY A 200 8.04 -18.17 8.15
C GLY A 200 7.23 -18.91 9.21
N ALA A 201 7.82 -19.98 9.73
CA ALA A 201 7.16 -20.90 10.65
C ALA A 201 6.95 -20.32 12.06
N LYS A 202 7.94 -19.58 12.60
CA LYS A 202 7.82 -18.95 13.93
C LYS A 202 6.67 -17.95 14.00
N LYS A 203 6.47 -17.17 12.93
CA LYS A 203 5.36 -16.22 12.79
C LYS A 203 4.01 -16.91 12.77
N ALA A 204 3.90 -18.02 12.03
CA ALA A 204 2.70 -18.84 12.02
C ALA A 204 2.42 -19.44 13.42
N GLY A 205 3.47 -19.94 14.08
CA GLY A 205 3.38 -20.46 15.45
C GLY A 205 2.95 -19.40 16.47
N ALA A 206 3.44 -18.16 16.35
CA ALA A 206 3.07 -17.04 17.21
C ALA A 206 1.59 -16.65 17.02
N LEU A 207 1.13 -16.59 15.76
CA LEU A 207 -0.28 -16.33 15.44
C LEU A 207 -1.22 -17.42 15.94
N LEU A 208 -0.86 -18.70 15.73
CA LEU A 208 -1.61 -19.84 16.28
C LEU A 208 -1.68 -19.77 17.81
N THR A 209 -0.56 -19.42 18.46
CA THR A 209 -0.49 -19.20 19.91
C THR A 209 -1.41 -18.07 20.36
N ALA A 210 -1.49 -17.00 19.57
CA ALA A 210 -2.36 -15.85 19.78
C ALA A 210 -3.84 -16.12 19.42
N GLY A 211 -4.19 -17.35 19.03
CA GLY A 211 -5.58 -17.74 18.76
C GLY A 211 -6.06 -17.48 17.32
N TYR A 212 -5.14 -17.27 16.38
CA TYR A 212 -5.46 -17.09 14.95
C TYR A 212 -5.02 -18.29 14.12
N VAL A 213 -5.88 -18.80 13.25
CA VAL A 213 -5.44 -19.79 12.26
C VAL A 213 -4.41 -19.15 11.34
N ALA A 214 -3.21 -19.72 11.26
CA ALA A 214 -2.13 -19.16 10.46
C ALA A 214 -1.38 -20.20 9.64
N ILE A 215 -1.05 -19.82 8.40
CA ILE A 215 -0.19 -20.58 7.49
C ILE A 215 1.04 -19.75 7.17
N GLY A 216 2.22 -20.32 7.44
CA GLY A 216 3.49 -19.69 7.11
C GLY A 216 3.93 -20.02 5.68
N LEU A 217 4.48 -19.03 4.98
CA LEU A 217 5.16 -19.21 3.70
C LEU A 217 6.69 -19.22 3.91
N PRO A 218 7.47 -19.97 3.11
CA PRO A 218 8.94 -19.92 3.18
C PRO A 218 9.53 -18.58 2.73
N GLY A 219 8.72 -17.74 2.10
CA GLY A 219 9.05 -16.38 1.69
C GLY A 219 7.82 -15.70 1.10
N ILE A 220 7.85 -14.39 0.94
CA ILE A 220 6.72 -13.60 0.40
C ILE A 220 6.23 -14.05 -0.98
N THR A 221 7.09 -14.68 -1.80
CA THR A 221 6.73 -15.22 -3.12
C THR A 221 6.15 -16.64 -3.05
N GLY A 222 6.14 -17.24 -1.85
CA GLY A 222 5.81 -18.64 -1.62
C GLY A 222 4.34 -19.00 -1.85
N GLY A 223 3.44 -18.02 -1.84
CA GLY A 223 2.01 -18.26 -2.00
C GLY A 223 1.53 -18.36 -3.46
N VAL A 224 2.26 -17.79 -4.42
CA VAL A 224 1.83 -17.74 -5.83
C VAL A 224 2.92 -18.30 -6.74
N ARG A 225 2.57 -19.32 -7.53
CA ARG A 225 3.44 -19.91 -8.55
C ARG A 225 3.26 -19.21 -9.89
N VAL A 226 4.33 -19.20 -10.69
CA VAL A 226 4.34 -18.59 -12.02
C VAL A 226 4.70 -19.66 -13.03
N GLN A 227 3.78 -19.97 -13.94
CA GLN A 227 4.07 -20.84 -15.07
C GLN A 227 4.79 -20.04 -16.15
N ARG A 228 5.84 -20.62 -16.73
CA ARG A 228 6.61 -20.03 -17.81
C ARG A 228 6.75 -21.02 -18.96
N ASP A 229 6.84 -20.50 -20.18
CA ASP A 229 7.10 -21.30 -21.38
C ASP A 229 8.60 -21.68 -21.48
N SER A 230 8.95 -22.37 -22.57
CA SER A 230 10.34 -22.77 -22.88
C SER A 230 11.30 -21.58 -23.04
N ASN A 231 10.80 -20.40 -23.41
CA ASN A 231 11.55 -19.15 -23.54
C ASN A 231 11.60 -18.34 -22.24
N ARG A 232 11.12 -18.92 -21.12
CA ARG A 232 10.99 -18.27 -19.80
C ARG A 232 10.02 -17.08 -19.78
N VAL A 233 9.16 -16.95 -20.78
CA VAL A 233 8.09 -15.95 -20.80
C VAL A 233 6.98 -16.40 -19.86
N LYS A 234 6.42 -15.47 -19.09
CA LYS A 234 5.32 -15.74 -18.16
C LYS A 234 4.06 -16.11 -18.94
N ILE A 235 3.49 -17.28 -18.65
CA ILE A 235 2.19 -17.71 -19.18
C ILE A 235 1.08 -17.22 -18.25
N ASN A 236 1.10 -17.66 -16.99
CA ASN A 236 0.11 -17.27 -15.99
C ASN A 236 0.71 -17.30 -14.57
N SER A 237 -0.09 -16.92 -13.59
CA SER A 237 0.20 -17.11 -12.16
C SER A 237 -0.99 -17.77 -11.49
N PHE A 238 -0.73 -18.66 -10.56
CA PHE A 238 -1.76 -19.41 -9.85
C PHE A 238 -1.37 -19.57 -8.37
N LEU A 239 -2.37 -19.67 -7.51
CA LEU A 239 -2.18 -19.91 -6.09
C LEU A 239 -1.49 -21.26 -5.88
N LEU A 240 -0.59 -21.36 -4.90
CA LEU A 240 0.01 -22.64 -4.53
C LEU A 240 -1.11 -23.67 -4.21
N PRO A 241 -1.15 -24.87 -4.82
CA PRO A 241 -2.26 -25.81 -4.62
C PRO A 241 -2.55 -26.14 -3.15
N GLU A 242 -1.51 -26.19 -2.32
CA GLU A 242 -1.59 -26.40 -0.88
C GLU A 242 -2.32 -25.27 -0.14
N LEU A 243 -2.26 -24.04 -0.64
CA LEU A 243 -3.07 -22.91 -0.17
C LEU A 243 -4.45 -22.88 -0.83
N GLU A 244 -4.53 -23.21 -2.11
CA GLU A 244 -5.77 -23.20 -2.90
C GLU A 244 -6.82 -24.13 -2.33
N ARG A 245 -6.44 -25.27 -1.74
CA ARG A 245 -7.38 -26.16 -1.06
C ARG A 245 -8.13 -25.48 0.10
N PHE A 246 -7.56 -24.43 0.69
CA PHE A 246 -8.20 -23.63 1.72
C PHE A 246 -8.98 -22.45 1.14
N ALA A 247 -8.93 -22.17 -0.16
CA ALA A 247 -9.66 -21.08 -0.78
C ALA A 247 -11.12 -21.47 -1.08
N THR A 248 -11.85 -21.83 -0.04
CA THR A 248 -13.29 -22.13 -0.07
C THR A 248 -14.09 -20.83 -0.19
N ASN A 249 -15.17 -20.85 -0.98
CA ASN A 249 -15.99 -19.68 -1.27
C ASN A 249 -16.35 -18.89 0.01
N GLY A 250 -16.03 -17.60 0.03
CA GLY A 250 -16.30 -16.71 1.15
C GLY A 250 -15.30 -16.77 2.31
N ARG A 251 -14.30 -17.67 2.33
CA ARG A 251 -13.29 -17.68 3.39
C ARG A 251 -12.45 -16.40 3.36
N PRO A 252 -12.38 -15.62 4.45
CA PRO A 252 -11.47 -14.49 4.53
C PRO A 252 -10.02 -14.94 4.70
N PHE A 253 -9.13 -14.34 3.90
CA PHE A 253 -7.69 -14.45 4.05
C PHE A 253 -7.11 -13.12 4.53
N TYR A 254 -6.28 -13.17 5.56
CA TYR A 254 -5.53 -12.03 6.07
C TYR A 254 -4.07 -12.19 5.69
N ILE A 255 -3.45 -11.18 5.09
CA ILE A 255 -2.04 -11.21 4.71
C ILE A 255 -1.27 -10.33 5.70
N CYS A 256 -0.34 -10.91 6.44
CA CYS A 256 0.49 -10.25 7.44
C CYS A 256 1.97 -10.57 7.17
N PHE A 257 2.58 -9.80 6.27
CA PHE A 257 4.01 -9.92 5.96
C PHE A 257 4.85 -8.94 6.77
N ASP A 258 6.16 -9.23 6.84
CA ASP A 258 7.12 -8.46 7.63
C ASP A 258 7.13 -6.97 7.26
N HIS A 259 7.25 -6.13 8.29
CA HIS A 259 7.58 -4.73 8.13
C HIS A 259 9.07 -4.57 7.82
N ASP A 260 9.40 -3.90 6.71
CA ASP A 260 10.78 -3.65 6.31
C ASP A 260 11.05 -2.15 6.15
N ARG A 261 12.24 -1.69 6.54
CA ARG A 261 12.65 -0.27 6.39
C ARG A 261 13.29 0.02 5.04
N LYS A 262 13.78 -1.01 4.34
CA LYS A 262 14.46 -0.83 3.05
C LYS A 262 13.42 -0.68 1.95
N ARG A 263 13.41 0.46 1.26
CA ARG A 263 12.51 0.78 0.13
C ARG A 263 12.35 -0.37 -0.86
N THR A 264 13.46 -0.93 -1.35
CA THR A 264 13.42 -2.03 -2.33
C THR A 264 12.69 -3.27 -1.79
N THR A 265 12.80 -3.54 -0.50
CA THR A 265 12.10 -4.65 0.15
C THR A 265 10.62 -4.31 0.33
N GLN A 266 10.28 -3.09 0.76
CA GLN A 266 8.88 -2.64 0.86
C GLN A 266 8.14 -2.77 -0.47
N ILE A 267 8.75 -2.32 -1.58
CA ILE A 267 8.16 -2.44 -2.91
C ILE A 267 7.94 -3.91 -3.28
N ALA A 268 8.92 -4.78 -3.01
CA ALA A 268 8.80 -6.21 -3.29
C ALA A 268 7.70 -6.87 -2.45
N VAL A 269 7.64 -6.56 -1.15
CA VAL A 269 6.60 -7.04 -0.23
C VAL A 269 5.23 -6.58 -0.71
N ASN A 270 5.07 -5.27 -1.00
CA ASN A 270 3.80 -4.73 -1.45
C ASN A 270 3.30 -5.42 -2.73
N ARG A 271 4.20 -5.61 -3.70
CA ARG A 271 3.89 -6.34 -4.94
C ARG A 271 3.43 -7.76 -4.68
N GLU A 272 4.10 -8.50 -3.80
CA GLU A 272 3.71 -9.87 -3.50
C GLU A 272 2.42 -9.96 -2.67
N ILE A 273 2.13 -9.00 -1.79
CA ILE A 273 0.82 -8.87 -1.11
C ILE A 273 -0.29 -8.69 -2.15
N SER A 274 -0.15 -7.70 -3.05
CA SER A 274 -1.15 -7.44 -4.11
C SER A 274 -1.36 -8.67 -4.98
N LYS A 275 -0.27 -9.34 -5.40
CA LYS A 275 -0.32 -10.53 -6.25
C LYS A 275 -0.96 -11.74 -5.55
N LEU A 276 -0.64 -11.97 -4.28
CA LEU A 276 -1.26 -13.03 -3.49
C LEU A 276 -2.74 -12.76 -3.28
N GLY A 277 -3.09 -11.56 -2.82
CA GLY A 277 -4.47 -11.15 -2.61
C GLY A 277 -5.33 -11.23 -3.88
N GLN A 278 -4.79 -10.82 -5.03
CA GLN A 278 -5.49 -10.92 -6.33
C GLN A 278 -5.75 -12.38 -6.73
N SER A 279 -4.90 -13.33 -6.31
CA SER A 279 -5.08 -14.76 -6.62
C SER A 279 -6.27 -15.38 -5.88
N PHE A 280 -6.76 -14.76 -4.80
CA PHE A 280 -7.94 -15.20 -4.06
C PHE A 280 -9.27 -14.71 -4.69
N LYS A 281 -9.24 -13.62 -5.49
CA LYS A 281 -10.47 -13.04 -6.08
C LYS A 281 -11.26 -14.02 -6.96
N PRO A 282 -10.65 -14.77 -7.90
CA PRO A 282 -11.39 -15.72 -8.73
C PRO A 282 -12.06 -16.84 -7.90
N LEU A 283 -11.52 -17.13 -6.72
CA LEU A 283 -12.00 -18.13 -5.77
C LEU A 283 -13.05 -17.57 -4.80
N LYS A 284 -13.50 -16.31 -5.00
CA LYS A 284 -14.49 -15.62 -4.16
C LYS A 284 -14.09 -15.55 -2.68
N CYS A 285 -12.80 -15.48 -2.42
CA CYS A 285 -12.24 -15.36 -1.08
C CYS A 285 -11.85 -13.89 -0.84
N PRO A 286 -12.47 -13.17 0.11
CA PRO A 286 -12.06 -11.81 0.43
C PRO A 286 -10.65 -11.80 1.03
N ALA A 287 -9.82 -10.86 0.57
CA ALA A 287 -8.45 -10.71 1.02
C ALA A 287 -8.30 -9.39 1.78
N TRP A 288 -7.71 -9.46 2.97
CA TRP A 288 -7.44 -8.36 3.88
C TRP A 288 -5.95 -8.28 4.16
N VAL A 289 -5.44 -7.09 4.47
CA VAL A 289 -4.03 -6.85 4.76
C VAL A 289 -3.89 -6.28 6.16
N ILE A 290 -3.10 -6.97 6.99
CA ILE A 290 -2.69 -6.51 8.31
C ILE A 290 -1.32 -5.86 8.14
N THR A 291 -1.26 -4.53 8.22
CA THR A 291 -0.01 -3.78 8.10
C THR A 291 0.58 -3.56 9.49
N LEU A 292 1.75 -4.15 9.75
CA LEU A 292 2.48 -3.92 11.00
C LEU A 292 2.99 -2.46 11.05
N PRO A 293 2.79 -1.73 12.16
CA PRO A 293 3.15 -0.31 12.26
C PRO A 293 4.67 -0.05 12.37
N GLY A 294 5.46 -1.10 12.63
CA GLY A 294 6.84 -0.96 13.07
C GLY A 294 6.95 -0.42 14.50
N PRO A 295 8.15 -0.41 15.11
CA PRO A 295 9.43 -0.78 14.51
C PRO A 295 9.67 -2.28 14.38
N ASP A 296 8.84 -3.11 15.03
CA ASP A 296 8.93 -4.57 14.96
C ASP A 296 8.81 -5.06 13.52
N LYS A 297 9.66 -6.03 13.18
CA LYS A 297 9.74 -6.54 11.83
C LYS A 297 8.70 -7.63 11.60
N GLY A 298 8.70 -8.66 12.45
CA GLY A 298 7.77 -9.77 12.36
C GLY A 298 6.54 -9.59 13.25
N VAL A 299 5.46 -10.28 12.90
CA VAL A 299 4.27 -10.37 13.76
C VAL A 299 4.56 -11.13 15.07
N ASP A 300 5.52 -12.06 15.04
CA ASP A 300 6.03 -12.73 16.25
C ASP A 300 6.68 -11.73 17.20
N ASP A 301 7.59 -10.88 16.69
CA ASP A 301 8.21 -9.82 17.50
C ASP A 301 7.15 -8.84 18.05
N PHE A 302 6.19 -8.44 17.22
CA PHE A 302 5.11 -7.53 17.60
C PHE A 302 4.25 -8.09 18.74
N ILE A 303 3.83 -9.36 18.65
CA ILE A 303 3.02 -10.01 19.70
C ILE A 303 3.83 -10.15 20.99
N VAL A 304 5.13 -10.44 20.91
CA VAL A 304 6.00 -10.54 22.09
C VAL A 304 6.16 -9.19 22.79
N HIS A 305 6.38 -8.11 22.03
CA HIS A 305 6.62 -6.78 22.60
C HIS A 305 5.34 -6.07 23.05
N HIS A 306 4.24 -6.25 22.33
CA HIS A 306 3.01 -5.49 22.55
C HIS A 306 1.88 -6.31 23.16
N GLY A 307 1.86 -7.63 22.99
CA GLY A 307 0.81 -8.52 23.48
C GLY A 307 -0.26 -8.86 22.44
N GLU A 308 -1.06 -9.89 22.75
CA GLU A 308 -2.14 -10.40 21.90
C GLU A 308 -3.23 -9.35 21.63
N HIS A 309 -3.60 -8.55 22.64
CA HIS A 309 -4.67 -7.55 22.52
C HIS A 309 -4.36 -6.48 21.45
N GLN A 310 -3.12 -6.03 21.37
CA GLN A 310 -2.66 -5.05 20.39
C GLN A 310 -2.69 -5.65 18.98
N PHE A 311 -2.44 -6.95 18.85
CA PHE A 311 -2.62 -7.63 17.57
C PHE A 311 -4.10 -7.81 17.21
N ASP A 312 -4.99 -8.04 18.19
CA ASP A 312 -6.44 -8.07 17.97
C ASP A 312 -6.97 -6.74 17.40
N GLU A 313 -6.42 -5.61 17.85
CA GLU A 313 -6.72 -4.29 17.27
C GLU A 313 -6.25 -4.18 15.81
N LEU A 314 -5.03 -4.63 15.49
CA LEU A 314 -4.52 -4.65 14.12
C LEU A 314 -5.33 -5.57 13.20
N PHE A 315 -5.75 -6.73 13.71
CA PHE A 315 -6.60 -7.66 12.96
C PHE A 315 -7.96 -7.05 12.65
N THR A 316 -8.56 -6.35 13.61
CA THR A 316 -9.84 -5.64 13.43
C THR A 316 -9.72 -4.46 12.47
N GLN A 317 -8.57 -3.78 12.46
CA GLN A 317 -8.25 -2.66 11.56
C GLN A 317 -7.71 -3.11 10.20
N ALA A 318 -7.64 -4.41 9.93
CA ALA A 318 -7.17 -4.93 8.66
C ALA A 318 -7.92 -4.27 7.50
N THR A 319 -7.18 -3.96 6.44
CA THR A 319 -7.71 -3.21 5.31
C THR A 319 -8.04 -4.17 4.17
N ASP A 320 -9.21 -4.00 3.54
CA ASP A 320 -9.53 -4.68 2.29
C ASP A 320 -8.40 -4.48 1.26
N LEU A 321 -8.10 -5.50 0.47
CA LEU A 321 -6.98 -5.49 -0.48
C LEU A 321 -7.09 -4.37 -1.53
N GLU A 322 -8.28 -4.07 -2.05
CA GLU A 322 -8.46 -3.04 -3.08
C GLU A 322 -8.18 -1.65 -2.52
N TYR A 323 -8.75 -1.35 -1.36
CA TYR A 323 -8.49 -0.10 -0.67
C TYR A 323 -7.03 0.01 -0.19
N TRP A 324 -6.43 -1.10 0.25
CA TRP A 324 -5.01 -1.15 0.59
C TRP A 324 -4.12 -0.86 -0.62
N ASN A 325 -4.41 -1.46 -1.80
CA ASN A 325 -3.66 -1.17 -3.03
C ASN A 325 -3.78 0.31 -3.41
N TYR A 326 -5.00 0.86 -3.38
CA TYR A 326 -5.26 2.27 -3.63
C TYR A 326 -4.42 3.17 -2.69
N GLN A 327 -4.39 2.88 -1.39
CA GLN A 327 -3.56 3.64 -0.45
C GLN A 327 -2.06 3.56 -0.78
N LYS A 328 -1.58 2.41 -1.26
CA LYS A 328 -0.17 2.22 -1.61
C LYS A 328 0.24 2.97 -2.87
N GLU A 329 -0.65 3.17 -3.83
CA GLU A 329 -0.39 3.98 -5.04
C GLU A 329 0.01 5.43 -4.69
N TYR A 330 -0.53 5.97 -3.60
CA TYR A 330 -0.20 7.31 -3.11
C TYR A 330 0.81 7.30 -1.95
N SER A 331 1.39 6.15 -1.61
CA SER A 331 2.37 6.08 -0.53
C SER A 331 3.76 6.51 -1.01
N ILE A 332 4.48 7.20 -0.14
CA ILE A 332 5.88 7.54 -0.36
C ILE A 332 6.74 6.53 0.39
N THR A 333 7.57 5.77 -0.31
CA THR A 333 8.50 4.79 0.30
C THR A 333 9.93 5.33 0.41
N TYR A 334 10.19 6.53 -0.10
CA TYR A 334 11.42 7.27 0.16
C TYR A 334 11.54 7.68 1.63
N PRO A 335 12.77 7.90 2.14
CA PRO A 335 12.95 8.60 3.41
C PRO A 335 12.30 9.98 3.36
N VAL A 336 11.44 10.28 4.34
CA VAL A 336 10.66 11.53 4.38
C VAL A 336 10.99 12.37 5.60
N THR A 337 11.07 13.68 5.40
CA THR A 337 10.97 14.67 6.47
C THR A 337 9.48 14.98 6.68
N LYS A 338 8.95 14.56 7.83
CA LYS A 338 7.56 14.82 8.20
C LYS A 338 7.37 16.25 8.68
N LEU A 339 6.32 16.90 8.20
CA LEU A 339 5.90 18.24 8.57
C LEU A 339 4.44 18.17 9.03
N ASN A 340 4.01 19.13 9.84
CA ASN A 340 2.62 19.29 10.21
C ASN A 340 2.32 20.77 10.41
N SER A 341 2.22 21.49 9.30
CA SER A 341 1.93 22.93 9.31
C SER A 341 0.85 23.26 8.29
N ARG A 342 -0.02 24.20 8.64
CA ARG A 342 -0.95 24.78 7.68
C ARG A 342 -0.19 25.51 6.58
N TYR A 343 0.84 26.29 6.89
CA TYR A 343 1.60 27.02 5.88
C TYR A 343 3.05 26.53 5.90
N LEU A 344 3.52 26.02 4.77
CA LEU A 344 4.90 25.56 4.63
C LEU A 344 5.87 26.74 4.69
N ASN A 345 7.02 26.51 5.31
CA ASN A 345 8.15 27.44 5.35
C ASN A 345 9.44 26.61 5.30
N LEU A 346 9.80 26.16 4.09
CA LEU A 346 10.95 25.29 3.87
C LEU A 346 12.18 26.11 3.48
N ASN A 347 13.32 25.71 4.01
CA ASN A 347 14.61 26.15 3.49
C ASN A 347 15.01 25.18 2.38
N PHE A 348 14.94 25.64 1.13
CA PHE A 348 15.31 24.83 -0.02
C PHE A 348 16.83 24.69 -0.13
N PRO A 349 17.35 23.51 -0.53
CA PRO A 349 18.75 23.34 -0.86
C PRO A 349 19.11 24.13 -2.13
N GLU A 350 20.40 24.41 -2.32
CA GLU A 350 20.88 25.12 -3.52
C GLU A 350 20.75 24.28 -4.80
N GLN A 351 20.84 22.95 -4.71
CA GLN A 351 20.75 22.03 -5.85
C GLN A 351 20.06 20.71 -5.51
N GLY A 352 19.72 19.94 -6.54
CA GLY A 352 19.17 18.60 -6.45
C GLY A 352 17.66 18.53 -6.68
N LEU A 353 17.03 17.47 -6.19
CA LEU A 353 15.60 17.21 -6.36
C LEU A 353 14.88 17.32 -5.02
N VAL A 354 13.94 18.25 -4.92
CA VAL A 354 13.06 18.45 -3.76
C VAL A 354 11.65 18.03 -4.15
N CYS A 355 11.07 17.09 -3.39
CA CYS A 355 9.73 16.58 -3.63
C CYS A 355 8.84 16.86 -2.41
N ILE A 356 7.71 17.53 -2.61
CA ILE A 356 6.83 17.98 -1.51
C ILE A 356 5.44 17.39 -1.69
N LYS A 357 5.05 16.50 -0.77
CA LYS A 357 3.67 16.04 -0.61
C LYS A 357 2.97 16.92 0.41
N SER A 358 2.05 17.79 -0.01
CA SER A 358 1.30 18.65 0.91
C SER A 358 -0.08 19.02 0.37
N GLY A 359 -1.09 18.92 1.24
CA GLY A 359 -2.49 19.15 0.90
C GLY A 359 -2.77 20.54 0.30
N LYS A 360 -3.92 20.70 -0.34
CA LYS A 360 -4.35 22.01 -0.87
C LYS A 360 -4.48 23.04 0.25
N GLY A 361 -4.29 24.32 -0.10
CA GLY A 361 -4.39 25.42 0.87
C GLY A 361 -3.27 25.45 1.92
N THR A 362 -2.15 24.75 1.68
CA THR A 362 -1.04 24.67 2.64
C THR A 362 0.15 25.62 2.39
N GLY A 363 -0.01 26.60 1.50
CA GLY A 363 1.07 27.54 1.18
C GLY A 363 2.17 26.97 0.28
N LYS A 364 1.91 25.88 -0.46
CA LYS A 364 2.89 25.24 -1.37
C LYS A 364 3.52 26.23 -2.36
N THR A 365 2.67 26.92 -3.12
CA THR A 365 3.12 27.90 -4.12
C THR A 365 3.76 29.11 -3.43
N GLU A 366 3.19 29.58 -2.32
CA GLU A 366 3.69 30.75 -1.57
C GLU A 366 5.08 30.50 -0.96
N ASN A 367 5.37 29.26 -0.55
CA ASN A 367 6.67 28.83 -0.02
C ASN A 367 7.82 29.00 -1.04
N LEU A 368 7.52 29.07 -2.34
CA LEU A 368 8.53 29.26 -3.40
C LEU A 368 8.94 30.72 -3.61
N ILE A 369 8.16 31.68 -3.13
CA ILE A 369 8.37 33.11 -3.43
C ILE A 369 9.78 33.56 -3.02
N LYS A 370 10.19 33.21 -1.79
CA LYS A 370 11.51 33.57 -1.28
C LYS A 370 12.64 32.96 -2.11
N LEU A 371 12.54 31.67 -2.42
CA LEU A 371 13.51 30.94 -3.25
C LEU A 371 13.70 31.62 -4.62
N ILE A 372 12.59 31.96 -5.28
CA ILE A 372 12.60 32.56 -6.62
C ILE A 372 13.19 33.96 -6.58
N GLN A 373 12.79 34.79 -5.62
CA GLN A 373 13.31 36.16 -5.47
C GLN A 373 14.82 36.18 -5.19
N GLU A 374 15.30 35.32 -4.28
CA GLU A 374 16.73 35.22 -3.97
C GLU A 374 17.53 34.71 -5.18
N SER A 375 16.98 33.75 -5.92
CA SER A 375 17.64 33.16 -7.09
C SER A 375 17.71 34.12 -8.29
N MET A 376 16.62 34.83 -8.58
CA MET A 376 16.61 35.86 -9.62
C MET A 376 17.55 37.01 -9.26
N GLY A 377 17.67 37.36 -7.97
CA GLY A 377 18.58 38.40 -7.48
C GLY A 377 20.06 38.11 -7.75
N ILE A 378 20.45 36.83 -7.87
CA ILE A 378 21.81 36.40 -8.22
C ILE A 378 21.94 35.99 -9.70
N GLY A 379 20.91 36.22 -10.53
CA GLY A 379 20.91 35.94 -11.96
C GLY A 379 20.64 34.48 -12.33
N ARG A 380 20.19 33.64 -11.39
CA ARG A 380 19.85 32.23 -11.64
C ARG A 380 18.48 32.14 -12.32
N LYS A 381 18.41 31.39 -13.43
CA LYS A 381 17.18 31.23 -14.21
C LYS A 381 16.12 30.41 -13.46
N VAL A 382 14.85 30.77 -13.63
CA VAL A 382 13.70 30.04 -13.06
C VAL A 382 12.70 29.65 -14.14
N LEU A 383 12.31 28.38 -14.20
CA LEU A 383 11.26 27.88 -15.09
C LEU A 383 10.09 27.33 -14.28
N VAL A 384 8.87 27.78 -14.58
CA VAL A 384 7.65 27.14 -14.10
C VAL A 384 7.05 26.32 -15.24
N ILE A 385 6.86 25.02 -15.02
CA ILE A 385 6.16 24.17 -15.99
C ILE A 385 4.79 23.83 -15.41
N SER A 386 3.75 24.03 -16.21
CA SER A 386 2.36 23.66 -15.90
C SER A 386 1.81 22.73 -16.97
N HIS A 387 0.73 22.01 -16.65
CA HIS A 387 -0.04 21.21 -17.61
C HIS A 387 -1.20 22.01 -18.27
N ARG A 388 -1.49 23.21 -17.78
CA ARG A 388 -2.55 24.11 -18.29
C ARG A 388 -2.09 25.57 -18.32
N ILE A 389 -2.47 26.30 -19.38
CA ILE A 389 -2.08 27.70 -19.57
C ILE A 389 -2.63 28.61 -18.47
N GLN A 390 -3.95 28.57 -18.20
CA GLN A 390 -4.58 29.43 -17.20
C GLN A 390 -4.03 29.20 -15.78
N LEU A 391 -3.87 27.93 -15.40
CA LEU A 391 -3.26 27.56 -14.13
C LEU A 391 -1.81 28.06 -14.04
N GLY A 392 -1.04 27.87 -15.10
CA GLY A 392 0.34 28.34 -15.20
C GLY A 392 0.46 29.85 -15.06
N ARG A 393 -0.38 30.63 -15.76
CA ARG A 393 -0.47 32.08 -15.60
C ARG A 393 -0.77 32.51 -14.17
N SER A 394 -1.71 31.83 -13.51
CA SER A 394 -2.05 32.10 -12.09
C SER A 394 -0.87 31.83 -11.15
N ILE A 395 -0.13 30.75 -11.38
CA ILE A 395 1.10 30.43 -10.61
C ILE A 395 2.17 31.50 -10.87
N CYS A 396 2.46 31.82 -12.13
CA CYS A 396 3.45 32.82 -12.51
C CYS A 396 3.15 34.20 -11.91
N LYS A 397 1.90 34.65 -11.97
CA LYS A 397 1.46 35.91 -11.35
C LYS A 397 1.73 35.95 -9.84
N ARG A 398 1.50 34.83 -9.14
CA ARG A 398 1.78 34.72 -7.69
C ARG A 398 3.27 34.71 -7.38
N LEU A 399 4.07 34.10 -8.26
CA LEU A 399 5.52 33.97 -8.10
C LEU A 399 6.32 35.18 -8.65
N GLY A 400 5.65 36.13 -9.29
CA GLY A 400 6.30 37.31 -9.91
C GLY A 400 7.04 36.97 -11.22
N LEU A 401 6.58 35.95 -11.94
CA LEU A 401 7.14 35.53 -13.23
C LEU A 401 6.19 35.86 -14.39
N VAL A 402 6.75 36.05 -15.59
CA VAL A 402 5.99 36.24 -16.82
C VAL A 402 5.66 34.90 -17.47
N TRP A 403 4.51 34.81 -18.12
CA TRP A 403 4.14 33.66 -18.94
C TRP A 403 4.72 33.78 -20.35
N VAL A 404 5.21 32.70 -20.94
CA VAL A 404 5.98 32.72 -22.20
C VAL A 404 5.26 33.40 -23.37
N GLU A 405 3.94 33.30 -23.45
CA GLU A 405 3.16 33.91 -24.53
C GLU A 405 3.03 35.43 -24.38
N ASP A 406 3.16 35.93 -23.15
CA ASP A 406 2.93 37.33 -22.75
C ASP A 406 4.24 38.16 -22.85
N GLN A 407 5.37 37.53 -23.21
CA GLN A 407 6.70 38.15 -23.34
C GLN A 407 6.77 39.32 -24.34
N LYS A 408 5.82 39.42 -25.27
CA LYS A 408 5.80 40.47 -26.30
C LYS A 408 5.64 41.88 -25.71
N GLU A 409 5.10 41.99 -24.50
CA GLU A 409 4.85 43.26 -23.84
C GLU A 409 6.08 43.79 -23.09
N ASN A 410 7.03 42.93 -22.70
CA ASN A 410 8.29 43.32 -22.04
C ASN A 410 9.38 42.24 -22.15
N PRO A 411 10.31 42.33 -23.13
CA PRO A 411 11.35 41.31 -23.36
C PRO A 411 12.36 41.13 -22.21
N TYR A 412 12.53 42.17 -21.37
CA TYR A 412 13.47 42.15 -20.26
C TYR A 412 12.95 41.36 -19.05
N ASP A 413 11.63 41.19 -18.93
CA ASP A 413 11.00 40.54 -17.77
C ASP A 413 11.17 39.01 -17.78
N SER A 414 11.55 38.42 -18.93
CA SER A 414 11.77 36.97 -19.08
C SER A 414 13.24 36.53 -19.02
N ILE A 415 14.18 37.46 -18.89
CA ILE A 415 15.64 37.16 -18.94
C ILE A 415 16.04 36.17 -17.84
N PHE A 416 15.44 36.30 -16.66
CA PHE A 416 15.76 35.49 -15.47
C PHE A 416 14.74 34.40 -15.18
N GLY A 417 13.70 34.25 -16.01
CA GLY A 417 12.75 33.16 -15.86
C GLY A 417 11.37 33.43 -16.42
N PHE A 418 10.63 32.36 -16.72
CA PHE A 418 9.26 32.42 -17.21
C PHE A 418 8.48 31.13 -16.91
N GLY A 419 7.17 31.17 -17.10
CA GLY A 419 6.32 29.98 -17.09
C GLY A 419 5.91 29.52 -18.48
N LEU A 420 5.76 28.21 -18.66
CA LEU A 420 5.24 27.60 -19.88
C LEU A 420 4.32 26.42 -19.60
N CYS A 421 3.47 26.09 -20.58
CA CYS A 421 2.75 24.84 -20.61
C CYS A 421 3.66 23.74 -21.16
N ILE A 422 3.62 22.53 -20.61
CA ILE A 422 4.43 21.39 -21.06
C ILE A 422 4.30 21.14 -22.57
N ASP A 423 3.15 21.44 -23.19
CA ASP A 423 2.93 21.36 -24.65
C ASP A 423 3.88 22.26 -25.47
N SER A 424 4.42 23.30 -24.84
CA SER A 424 5.38 24.24 -25.43
C SER A 424 6.84 23.87 -25.17
N LEU A 425 7.11 22.75 -24.50
CA LEU A 425 8.45 22.27 -24.20
C LEU A 425 9.11 21.62 -25.43
N HIS A 426 9.20 22.36 -26.54
CA HIS A 426 9.85 21.90 -27.77
C HIS A 426 10.42 23.08 -28.60
N PRO A 427 11.42 22.86 -29.46
CA PRO A 427 12.11 23.94 -30.20
C PRO A 427 11.22 24.73 -31.17
N LEU A 428 10.13 24.11 -31.66
CA LEU A 428 9.17 24.74 -32.57
C LEU A 428 8.11 25.60 -31.87
N SER A 429 8.14 25.72 -30.54
CA SER A 429 7.14 26.50 -29.80
C SER A 429 7.49 27.99 -29.84
N GLN A 430 6.58 28.84 -29.39
CA GLN A 430 6.88 30.27 -29.22
C GLN A 430 8.10 30.49 -28.30
N ALA A 431 8.31 29.60 -27.34
CA ALA A 431 9.45 29.63 -26.42
C ALA A 431 10.79 29.29 -27.10
N LYS A 432 10.76 28.64 -28.28
CA LYS A 432 11.94 28.04 -28.94
C LYS A 432 12.79 27.23 -27.95
N PHE A 433 12.12 26.41 -27.15
CA PHE A 433 12.71 25.83 -25.96
C PHE A 433 13.95 24.96 -26.28
N ASN A 434 15.04 25.22 -25.56
CA ASN A 434 16.29 24.49 -25.65
C ASN A 434 16.76 24.09 -24.22
N PRO A 435 16.76 22.79 -23.87
CA PRO A 435 17.15 22.32 -22.54
C PRO A 435 18.54 22.77 -22.08
N SER A 436 19.53 22.84 -22.98
CA SER A 436 20.92 23.17 -22.62
C SER A 436 21.12 24.59 -22.11
N GLU A 437 20.14 25.48 -22.28
CA GLU A 437 20.20 26.86 -21.78
C GLU A 437 19.79 26.97 -20.30
N TRP A 438 19.41 25.87 -19.66
CA TRP A 438 18.89 25.80 -18.30
C TRP A 438 19.86 25.12 -17.32
N GLU A 439 21.15 25.11 -17.63
CA GLU A 439 22.19 24.75 -16.66
C GLU A 439 22.07 25.63 -15.40
N ASP A 440 22.28 25.02 -14.24
CA ASP A 440 22.18 25.63 -12.91
C ASP A 440 20.82 26.25 -12.59
N ALA A 441 19.78 26.07 -13.41
CA ALA A 441 18.49 26.72 -13.22
C ALA A 441 17.65 26.10 -12.08
N ILE A 442 16.57 26.81 -11.73
CA ILE A 442 15.51 26.28 -10.86
C ILE A 442 14.29 25.92 -11.71
N ILE A 443 13.85 24.67 -11.62
CA ILE A 443 12.62 24.20 -12.27
C ILE A 443 11.55 23.94 -11.21
N ILE A 444 10.39 24.54 -11.40
CA ILE A 444 9.22 24.37 -10.54
C ILE A 444 8.17 23.54 -11.28
N LEU A 445 7.82 22.41 -10.69
CA LEU A 445 6.75 21.51 -11.13
C LEU A 445 5.64 21.51 -10.06
N ASP A 446 4.69 22.44 -10.16
CA ASP A 446 3.50 22.46 -9.32
C ASP A 446 2.42 21.56 -9.95
N GLU A 447 1.77 20.70 -9.16
CA GLU A 447 0.88 19.64 -9.68
C GLU A 447 1.65 18.66 -10.59
N VAL A 448 2.78 18.15 -10.09
CA VAL A 448 3.71 17.31 -10.86
C VAL A 448 3.08 16.00 -11.35
N GLU A 449 2.13 15.42 -10.60
CA GLU A 449 1.41 14.21 -11.04
C GLU A 449 0.61 14.51 -12.31
N GLN A 450 -0.07 15.67 -12.36
CA GLN A 450 -0.85 16.11 -13.51
C GLN A 450 0.05 16.51 -14.68
N ILE A 451 1.23 17.10 -14.44
CA ILE A 451 2.22 17.41 -15.48
C ILE A 451 2.72 16.13 -16.16
N ILE A 452 3.15 15.15 -15.38
CA ILE A 452 3.63 13.86 -15.90
C ILE A 452 2.50 13.13 -16.62
N TRP A 453 1.31 13.07 -16.02
CA TRP A 453 0.15 12.43 -16.64
C TRP A 453 -0.20 13.07 -17.98
N HIS A 454 -0.22 14.41 -18.06
CA HIS A 454 -0.53 15.14 -19.28
C HIS A 454 0.52 14.89 -20.37
N LEU A 455 1.81 14.93 -20.02
CA LEU A 455 2.91 14.60 -20.92
C LEU A 455 2.73 13.20 -21.55
N LEU A 456 2.34 12.21 -20.75
CA LEU A 456 2.27 10.82 -21.17
C LEU A 456 0.95 10.45 -21.86
N ASN A 457 -0.18 11.07 -21.49
CA ASN A 457 -1.52 10.60 -21.87
C ASN A 457 -2.37 11.65 -22.62
N SER A 458 -2.04 12.94 -22.55
CA SER A 458 -2.89 13.96 -23.17
C SER A 458 -3.00 13.78 -24.68
N SER A 459 -4.21 13.99 -25.21
CA SER A 459 -4.47 14.04 -26.64
C SER A 459 -3.81 15.24 -27.32
N THR A 460 -3.60 16.35 -26.59
CA THR A 460 -2.94 17.57 -27.10
C THR A 460 -1.47 17.34 -27.42
N CYS A 461 -0.84 16.35 -26.78
CA CYS A 461 0.54 15.98 -27.01
C CYS A 461 0.72 14.93 -28.10
N THR A 462 -0.34 14.36 -28.69
CA THR A 462 -0.27 13.11 -29.49
C THR A 462 0.84 13.10 -30.55
N ASP A 463 0.87 14.12 -31.41
CA ASP A 463 1.84 14.17 -32.52
C ASP A 463 3.25 14.59 -32.09
N LYS A 464 3.37 15.17 -30.89
CA LYS A 464 4.61 15.74 -30.36
C LYS A 464 5.14 14.98 -29.13
N ARG A 465 4.47 13.92 -28.67
CA ARG A 465 4.77 13.28 -27.38
C ARG A 465 6.22 12.81 -27.29
N ALA A 466 6.73 12.18 -28.35
CA ALA A 466 8.11 11.71 -28.39
C ALA A 466 9.12 12.85 -28.23
N ILE A 467 8.90 14.00 -28.89
CA ILE A 467 9.79 15.15 -28.74
C ILE A 467 9.63 15.80 -27.37
N LEU A 468 8.41 15.93 -26.84
CA LEU A 468 8.16 16.48 -25.51
C LEU A 468 8.83 15.65 -24.41
N CYS A 469 8.66 14.32 -24.42
CA CYS A 469 9.30 13.43 -23.47
C CYS A 469 10.83 13.53 -23.53
N ARG A 470 11.38 13.61 -24.75
CA ARG A 470 12.83 13.80 -24.93
C ARG A 470 13.30 15.15 -24.38
N MET A 471 12.61 16.25 -24.67
CA MET A 471 12.96 17.58 -24.18
C MET A 471 12.84 17.69 -22.66
N PHE A 472 11.82 17.06 -22.07
CA PHE A 472 11.65 16.99 -20.62
C PHE A 472 12.78 16.18 -19.97
N MET A 473 13.12 15.02 -20.54
CA MET A 473 14.25 14.21 -20.09
C MET A 473 15.58 14.98 -20.18
N GLU A 474 15.87 15.59 -21.34
CA GLU A 474 17.08 16.41 -21.53
C GLU A 474 17.13 17.58 -20.53
N LEU A 475 15.99 18.24 -20.26
CA LEU A 475 15.90 19.31 -19.26
C LEU A 475 16.24 18.80 -17.85
N MET A 476 15.67 17.67 -17.43
CA MET A 476 15.98 17.07 -16.14
C MET A 476 17.47 16.70 -16.04
N GLN A 477 18.06 16.15 -17.11
CA GLN A 477 19.49 15.83 -17.17
C GLN A 477 20.37 17.07 -17.08
N THR A 478 20.04 18.14 -17.81
CA THR A 478 20.79 19.40 -17.77
C THR A 478 20.74 20.03 -16.38
N VAL A 479 19.55 20.13 -15.77
CA VAL A 479 19.36 20.81 -14.49
C VAL A 479 19.92 19.98 -13.34
N LEU A 480 19.60 18.68 -13.27
CA LEU A 480 20.04 17.82 -12.17
C LEU A 480 21.46 17.26 -12.35
N GLY A 481 22.04 17.42 -13.55
CA GLY A 481 23.45 17.13 -13.84
C GLY A 481 24.39 18.32 -13.62
N SER A 482 23.85 19.50 -13.34
CA SER A 482 24.56 20.73 -12.96
C SER A 482 24.23 21.10 -11.50
N ASP A 483 24.52 22.34 -11.06
CA ASP A 483 24.15 22.81 -9.72
C ASP A 483 22.70 23.33 -9.68
N GLY A 484 21.84 22.79 -10.56
CA GLY A 484 20.42 23.12 -10.69
C GLY A 484 19.52 22.49 -9.61
N LEU A 485 18.32 23.06 -9.45
CA LEU A 485 17.33 22.62 -8.47
C LEU A 485 16.00 22.31 -9.18
N VAL A 486 15.43 21.14 -8.91
CA VAL A 486 14.06 20.81 -9.31
C VAL A 486 13.19 20.72 -8.06
N VAL A 487 12.13 21.54 -8.00
CA VAL A 487 11.11 21.48 -6.95
C VAL A 487 9.82 20.93 -7.53
N ALA A 488 9.50 19.70 -7.16
CA ALA A 488 8.28 19.00 -7.54
C ALA A 488 7.31 18.94 -6.36
N GLN A 489 6.10 19.45 -6.52
CA GLN A 489 5.14 19.51 -5.42
C GLN A 489 3.72 19.11 -5.84
N ASP A 490 3.05 18.34 -4.97
CA ASP A 490 1.70 17.84 -5.23
C ASP A 490 0.97 17.56 -3.91
N ALA A 491 -0.36 17.57 -3.93
CA ALA A 491 -1.15 17.07 -2.81
C ALA A 491 -1.08 15.54 -2.72
N ASP A 492 -1.07 14.89 -3.89
CA ASP A 492 -1.18 13.44 -4.01
C ASP A 492 0.14 12.80 -4.46
N LEU A 493 1.26 13.50 -4.31
CA LEU A 493 2.60 13.06 -4.72
C LEU A 493 2.83 11.59 -4.34
N SER A 494 3.29 10.81 -5.31
CA SER A 494 3.56 9.39 -5.21
C SER A 494 5.01 9.07 -5.54
N ASP A 495 5.42 7.83 -5.23
CA ASP A 495 6.70 7.28 -5.67
C ASP A 495 6.85 7.33 -7.21
N TYR A 496 5.76 7.20 -7.99
CA TYR A 496 5.81 7.21 -9.45
C TYR A 496 6.38 8.51 -10.00
N ALA A 497 5.91 9.65 -9.51
CA ALA A 497 6.42 10.95 -9.95
C ALA A 497 7.90 11.12 -9.58
N ILE A 498 8.28 10.70 -8.37
CA ILE A 498 9.67 10.80 -7.89
C ILE A 498 10.60 9.90 -8.72
N ASP A 499 10.25 8.62 -8.88
CA ASP A 499 11.01 7.65 -9.67
C ASP A 499 11.13 8.16 -11.13
N TYR A 500 10.05 8.67 -11.73
CA TYR A 500 10.06 9.20 -13.10
C TYR A 500 11.04 10.37 -13.28
N LEU A 501 11.06 11.33 -12.35
CA LEU A 501 11.99 12.46 -12.40
C LEU A 501 13.45 12.01 -12.25
N ILE A 502 13.71 11.05 -11.34
CA ILE A 502 15.04 10.48 -11.13
C ILE A 502 15.50 9.72 -12.37
N ASP A 503 14.63 8.92 -12.99
CA ASP A 503 14.92 8.18 -14.21
C ASP A 503 15.20 9.13 -15.38
N CYS A 504 14.40 10.20 -15.53
CA CYS A 504 14.69 11.25 -16.52
C CYS A 504 16.08 11.85 -16.32
N ALA A 505 16.50 12.09 -15.07
CA ALA A 505 17.82 12.62 -14.72
C ALA A 505 18.98 11.61 -14.86
N GLY A 506 18.71 10.33 -15.16
CA GLY A 506 19.74 9.29 -15.31
C GLY A 506 19.99 8.42 -14.07
N GLY A 507 19.08 8.41 -13.09
CA GLY A 507 18.99 7.37 -12.05
C GLY A 507 19.84 7.56 -10.78
N ASN A 508 20.72 8.57 -10.73
CA ASN A 508 21.69 8.75 -9.64
C ASN A 508 21.36 9.91 -8.69
N ILE A 509 20.09 10.29 -8.59
CA ILE A 509 19.65 11.41 -7.76
C ILE A 509 19.03 10.89 -6.46
N ILE A 510 19.47 11.43 -5.33
CA ILE A 510 18.84 11.19 -4.01
C ILE A 510 17.89 12.36 -3.75
N PRO A 511 16.54 12.14 -3.77
CA PRO A 511 15.59 13.21 -3.56
C PRO A 511 15.51 13.60 -2.08
N GLN A 512 15.28 14.89 -1.81
CA GLN A 512 14.81 15.36 -0.51
C GLN A 512 13.28 15.37 -0.52
N VAL A 513 12.67 14.47 0.25
CA VAL A 513 11.21 14.31 0.25
C VAL A 513 10.60 14.85 1.54
N TYR A 514 9.64 15.76 1.40
CA TYR A 514 8.87 16.34 2.49
C TYR A 514 7.42 15.87 2.42
N VAL A 515 6.87 15.41 3.55
CA VAL A 515 5.46 15.02 3.65
C VAL A 515 4.80 15.83 4.75
N ASN A 516 3.85 16.69 4.38
CA ASN A 516 3.05 17.46 5.31
C ASN A 516 1.78 16.69 5.68
N GLU A 517 1.70 16.26 6.94
CA GLU A 517 0.59 15.49 7.49
C GLU A 517 -0.55 16.40 8.02
N TYR A 518 -0.49 17.70 7.77
CA TYR A 518 -1.52 18.65 8.19
C TYR A 518 -2.88 18.33 7.56
N LYS A 519 -3.88 18.11 8.42
CA LYS A 519 -5.28 17.91 8.03
C LYS A 519 -6.10 19.14 8.42
N HIS A 520 -6.94 19.61 7.50
CA HIS A 520 -7.88 20.69 7.81
C HIS A 520 -8.95 20.19 8.80
N ASN A 521 -9.15 20.90 9.91
CA ASN A 521 -10.12 20.52 10.96
C ASN A 521 -11.60 20.71 10.57
N GLN A 522 -11.92 20.90 9.30
CA GLN A 522 -13.31 21.02 8.86
C GLN A 522 -13.92 19.64 8.61
N GLN A 523 -14.61 19.11 9.61
CA GLN A 523 -15.45 17.94 9.43
C GLN A 523 -16.66 18.33 8.57
N ARG A 524 -16.69 17.87 7.31
CA ARG A 524 -17.89 17.93 6.48
C ARG A 524 -18.55 16.56 6.52
N LYS A 525 -19.89 16.55 6.63
CA LYS A 525 -20.66 15.31 6.48
C LYS A 525 -20.59 14.88 5.01
N ILE A 526 -19.86 13.81 4.74
CA ILE A 526 -19.83 13.16 3.42
C ILE A 526 -20.86 12.05 3.43
N ILE A 527 -21.76 12.04 2.43
CA ILE A 527 -22.74 10.98 2.22
C ILE A 527 -22.42 10.34 0.87
N VAL A 528 -22.05 9.06 0.89
CA VAL A 528 -21.70 8.30 -0.32
C VAL A 528 -22.90 7.44 -0.72
N TYR A 529 -23.33 7.57 -1.98
CA TYR A 529 -24.42 6.78 -2.56
C TYR A 529 -23.83 5.71 -3.50
N ASN A 530 -23.64 4.49 -3.01
CA ASN A 530 -23.03 3.38 -3.76
C ASN A 530 -24.01 2.65 -4.72
N GLN A 531 -24.84 3.41 -5.45
CA GLN A 531 -25.85 2.86 -6.35
C GLN A 531 -25.50 3.21 -7.79
N SER A 532 -25.66 2.27 -8.72
CA SER A 532 -25.42 2.50 -10.16
C SER A 532 -26.40 3.50 -10.79
N ASN A 533 -27.52 3.79 -10.11
CA ASN A 533 -28.49 4.78 -10.54
C ASN A 533 -28.42 6.03 -9.65
N PRO A 534 -28.05 7.21 -10.19
CA PRO A 534 -27.89 8.44 -9.40
C PRO A 534 -29.22 9.08 -9.00
N SER A 535 -30.38 8.51 -9.34
CA SER A 535 -31.70 9.10 -9.05
C SER A 535 -31.91 9.45 -7.58
N HIS A 536 -31.37 8.66 -6.65
CA HIS A 536 -31.45 8.97 -5.21
C HIS A 536 -30.66 10.22 -4.83
N LEU A 537 -29.43 10.37 -5.34
CA LEU A 537 -28.61 11.57 -5.15
C LEU A 537 -29.30 12.80 -5.74
N ILE A 538 -29.80 12.67 -6.97
CA ILE A 538 -30.51 13.75 -7.67
C ILE A 538 -31.77 14.16 -6.89
N THR A 539 -32.59 13.21 -6.44
CA THR A 539 -33.79 13.51 -5.63
C THR A 539 -33.42 14.28 -4.36
N LYS A 540 -32.37 13.85 -3.64
CA LYS A 540 -31.87 14.56 -2.45
C LYS A 540 -31.35 15.95 -2.75
N LEU A 541 -30.81 16.17 -3.95
CA LEU A 541 -30.39 17.50 -4.41
C LEU A 541 -31.59 18.39 -4.66
N TYR A 542 -32.60 17.93 -5.40
CA TYR A 542 -33.85 18.67 -5.61
C TYR A 542 -34.54 19.04 -4.28
N GLU A 543 -34.54 18.14 -3.29
CA GLU A 543 -35.05 18.45 -1.94
C GLU A 543 -34.26 19.56 -1.21
N SER A 544 -33.03 19.84 -1.64
CA SER A 544 -32.14 20.84 -1.03
C SER A 544 -32.19 22.18 -1.77
N VAL A 545 -32.62 22.21 -3.03
CA VAL A 545 -32.73 23.43 -3.85
C VAL A 545 -33.68 24.42 -3.17
N GLY A 546 -33.34 25.72 -3.19
CA GLY A 546 -34.10 26.79 -2.54
C GLY A 546 -33.92 26.90 -1.02
N LYS A 547 -33.26 25.94 -0.36
CA LYS A 547 -32.95 26.02 1.08
C LYS A 547 -31.60 26.68 1.37
N ALA A 548 -30.65 26.56 0.44
CA ALA A 548 -29.32 27.15 0.50
C ALA A 548 -28.65 27.07 -0.88
N PRO A 549 -27.59 27.86 -1.16
CA PRO A 549 -26.83 27.75 -2.39
C PRO A 549 -26.21 26.35 -2.57
N ILE A 550 -26.26 25.83 -3.80
CA ILE A 550 -25.78 24.48 -4.16
C ILE A 550 -24.73 24.56 -5.29
N LEU A 551 -23.65 23.80 -5.13
CA LEU A 551 -22.70 23.52 -6.21
C LEU A 551 -22.82 22.05 -6.63
N MET A 552 -23.10 21.82 -7.92
CA MET A 552 -23.25 20.50 -8.52
C MET A 552 -22.15 20.26 -9.56
N VAL A 553 -21.34 19.22 -9.36
CA VAL A 553 -20.26 18.80 -10.26
C VAL A 553 -20.67 17.52 -11.00
N LEU A 554 -21.00 17.62 -12.28
CA LEU A 554 -21.49 16.52 -13.10
C LEU A 554 -20.43 16.05 -14.10
N ASP A 555 -20.50 14.79 -14.52
CA ASP A 555 -19.50 14.15 -15.39
C ASP A 555 -19.78 14.32 -16.89
N SER A 556 -20.97 14.79 -17.26
CA SER A 556 -21.43 14.82 -18.65
C SER A 556 -22.19 16.11 -18.99
N GLN A 557 -21.85 16.65 -20.14
CA GLN A 557 -22.53 17.77 -20.79
C GLN A 557 -23.62 17.31 -21.77
N LYS A 558 -23.66 16.02 -22.14
CA LYS A 558 -24.41 15.56 -23.32
C LYS A 558 -25.94 15.66 -23.14
N VAL A 559 -26.63 16.24 -24.12
CA VAL A 559 -28.10 16.33 -24.20
C VAL A 559 -28.80 14.96 -24.08
N LYS A 560 -28.16 13.88 -24.52
CA LYS A 560 -28.70 12.50 -24.40
C LYS A 560 -28.60 11.90 -22.99
N GLY A 561 -27.81 12.48 -22.09
CA GLY A 561 -27.66 11.99 -20.72
C GLY A 561 -28.78 12.53 -19.83
N LYS A 562 -29.60 11.66 -19.24
CA LYS A 562 -30.72 12.07 -18.36
C LYS A 562 -30.30 13.00 -17.20
N PHE A 563 -29.04 12.90 -16.76
CA PHE A 563 -28.46 13.66 -15.65
C PHE A 563 -27.30 14.57 -16.08
N SER A 564 -27.28 15.03 -17.34
CA SER A 564 -26.25 15.94 -17.83
C SER A 564 -26.44 17.38 -17.35
N CYS A 565 -25.39 18.19 -17.45
CA CYS A 565 -25.42 19.61 -17.07
C CYS A 565 -26.58 20.37 -17.71
N ILE A 566 -26.79 20.19 -19.02
CA ILE A 566 -27.85 20.87 -19.79
C ILE A 566 -29.25 20.43 -19.32
N ASN A 567 -29.46 19.13 -19.12
CA ASN A 567 -30.78 18.62 -18.75
C ASN A 567 -31.15 18.98 -17.31
N ILE A 568 -30.18 18.93 -16.40
CA ILE A 568 -30.38 19.34 -15.00
C ILE A 568 -30.62 20.86 -14.91
N GLU A 569 -29.86 21.68 -15.66
CA GLU A 569 -30.11 23.12 -15.76
C GLU A 569 -31.54 23.41 -16.23
N SER A 570 -31.95 22.78 -17.33
CA SER A 570 -33.28 22.96 -17.91
C SER A 570 -34.40 22.59 -16.91
N GLN A 571 -34.28 21.42 -16.27
CA GLN A 571 -35.26 20.97 -15.27
C GLN A 571 -35.32 21.88 -14.04
N LEU A 572 -34.18 22.39 -13.57
CA LEU A 572 -34.13 23.31 -12.44
C LEU A 572 -34.72 24.68 -12.80
N ARG A 573 -34.45 25.20 -14.00
CA ARG A 573 -35.07 26.46 -14.48
C ARG A 573 -36.58 26.33 -14.65
N GLU A 574 -37.07 25.18 -15.07
CA GLU A 574 -38.51 24.89 -15.17
C GLU A 574 -39.17 24.75 -13.79
N SER A 575 -38.51 24.05 -12.85
CA SER A 575 -39.06 23.76 -11.52
C SER A 575 -38.91 24.93 -10.52
N PHE A 576 -37.90 25.78 -10.70
CA PHE A 576 -37.54 26.89 -9.81
C PHE A 576 -37.17 28.15 -10.62
N PRO A 577 -38.12 28.76 -11.34
CA PRO A 577 -37.88 29.91 -12.21
C PRO A 577 -37.40 31.16 -11.47
N GLU A 578 -37.56 31.21 -10.15
CA GLU A 578 -37.14 32.31 -9.29
C GLU A 578 -35.66 32.28 -8.89
N LEU A 579 -34.98 31.14 -9.04
CA LEU A 579 -33.59 30.96 -8.61
C LEU A 579 -32.59 31.38 -9.70
N LYS A 580 -31.46 31.95 -9.27
CA LYS A 580 -30.33 32.21 -10.17
C LYS A 580 -29.51 30.95 -10.38
N ILE A 581 -29.53 30.44 -11.62
CA ILE A 581 -28.87 29.18 -11.99
C ILE A 581 -27.80 29.45 -13.05
N LEU A 582 -26.55 29.11 -12.74
CA LEU A 582 -25.40 29.22 -13.65
C LEU A 582 -24.90 27.84 -14.09
N ARG A 583 -24.74 27.64 -15.40
CA ARG A 583 -24.04 26.48 -15.98
C ARG A 583 -22.63 26.88 -16.42
N ILE A 584 -21.63 26.12 -16.00
CA ILE A 584 -20.23 26.29 -16.36
C ILE A 584 -19.68 24.99 -16.97
N ASP A 585 -19.53 24.97 -18.28
CA ASP A 585 -18.90 23.89 -19.04
C ASP A 585 -18.12 24.44 -20.24
N SER A 586 -17.53 23.56 -21.05
CA SER A 586 -16.66 23.95 -22.16
C SER A 586 -17.35 24.77 -23.25
N GLU A 587 -18.67 24.70 -23.37
CA GLU A 587 -19.41 25.56 -24.31
C GLU A 587 -19.68 26.93 -23.69
N THR A 588 -20.15 26.96 -22.45
CA THR A 588 -20.56 28.22 -21.81
C THR A 588 -19.38 29.14 -21.46
N VAL A 589 -18.19 28.59 -21.22
CA VAL A 589 -16.99 29.42 -20.99
C VAL A 589 -16.36 29.95 -22.28
N ALA A 590 -16.71 29.37 -23.42
CA ALA A 590 -16.21 29.77 -24.74
C ALA A 590 -17.17 30.73 -25.48
N ASP A 591 -18.41 30.85 -25.01
CA ASP A 591 -19.44 31.73 -25.56
C ASP A 591 -19.36 33.11 -24.91
N GLU A 592 -18.89 34.12 -25.66
CA GLU A 592 -18.77 35.52 -25.23
C GLU A 592 -20.10 36.14 -24.74
N THR A 593 -21.24 35.55 -25.12
CA THR A 593 -22.57 36.04 -24.74
C THR A 593 -23.11 35.39 -23.47
N HIS A 594 -22.45 34.35 -22.95
CA HIS A 594 -22.89 33.63 -21.77
C HIS A 594 -22.30 34.23 -20.48
N GLU A 595 -23.07 34.20 -19.39
CA GLU A 595 -22.70 34.78 -18.08
C GLU A 595 -21.46 34.13 -17.44
N SER A 596 -21.02 32.98 -17.95
CA SER A 596 -19.82 32.26 -17.50
C SER A 596 -18.59 32.54 -18.35
N PHE A 597 -18.69 33.37 -19.39
CA PHE A 597 -17.53 33.74 -20.20
C PHE A 597 -16.46 34.40 -19.32
N GLY A 598 -15.21 33.95 -19.43
CA GLY A 598 -14.11 34.49 -18.63
C GLY A 598 -14.17 34.17 -17.13
N CYS A 599 -15.14 33.38 -16.65
CA CYS A 599 -15.33 33.12 -15.21
C CYS A 599 -14.13 32.39 -14.57
N MET A 600 -13.24 31.78 -15.37
CA MET A 600 -12.08 31.02 -14.87
C MET A 600 -11.01 31.91 -14.22
N GLU A 601 -10.93 33.19 -14.58
CA GLU A 601 -9.95 34.12 -14.01
C GLU A 601 -10.35 34.62 -12.62
N ASP A 602 -11.66 34.66 -12.34
CA ASP A 602 -12.22 35.16 -11.08
C ASP A 602 -13.53 34.43 -10.71
N ILE A 603 -13.43 33.10 -10.58
CA ILE A 603 -14.59 32.24 -10.37
C ILE A 603 -15.38 32.61 -9.12
N ASN A 604 -14.67 32.95 -8.03
CA ASN A 604 -15.30 33.21 -6.73
C ASN A 604 -16.21 34.43 -6.80
N ASN A 605 -15.84 35.47 -7.55
CA ASN A 605 -16.72 36.61 -7.75
C ASN A 605 -17.87 36.32 -8.72
N HIS A 606 -17.66 35.46 -9.72
CA HIS A 606 -18.72 35.11 -10.67
C HIS A 606 -19.81 34.25 -10.03
N ILE A 607 -19.47 33.34 -9.13
CA ILE A 607 -20.42 32.34 -8.62
C ILE A 607 -21.13 32.74 -7.32
N LYS A 608 -20.68 33.79 -6.61
CA LYS A 608 -21.18 34.16 -5.26
C LYS A 608 -22.63 34.62 -5.20
N ASP A 609 -23.21 35.01 -6.33
CA ASP A 609 -24.55 35.59 -6.42
C ASP A 609 -25.58 34.59 -7.00
N TYR A 610 -25.20 33.33 -7.18
CA TYR A 610 -26.04 32.27 -7.74
C TYR A 610 -26.54 31.30 -6.66
N ASP A 611 -27.80 30.88 -6.78
CA ASP A 611 -28.42 29.90 -5.90
C ASP A 611 -28.02 28.48 -6.28
N VAL A 612 -27.82 28.22 -7.58
CA VAL A 612 -27.35 26.93 -8.07
C VAL A 612 -26.27 27.13 -9.12
N VAL A 613 -25.13 26.46 -8.92
CA VAL A 613 -24.04 26.40 -9.89
C VAL A 613 -23.87 24.96 -10.34
N ILE A 614 -23.99 24.72 -11.64
CA ILE A 614 -23.82 23.42 -12.28
C ILE A 614 -22.54 23.46 -13.09
N THR A 615 -21.62 22.56 -12.82
CA THR A 615 -20.35 22.51 -13.53
C THR A 615 -20.03 21.12 -14.05
N SER A 616 -19.45 21.07 -15.25
CA SER A 616 -18.81 19.88 -15.79
C SER A 616 -17.34 19.79 -15.31
N PRO A 617 -16.55 18.78 -15.72
CA PRO A 617 -15.12 18.72 -15.41
C PRO A 617 -14.29 19.90 -16.00
N THR A 618 -14.93 20.85 -16.70
CA THR A 618 -14.31 22.09 -17.17
C THR A 618 -13.75 22.95 -16.01
N ILE A 619 -14.40 22.99 -14.82
CA ILE A 619 -13.82 23.60 -13.59
C ILE A 619 -12.94 22.57 -12.85
N GLY A 620 -12.09 21.84 -13.58
CA GLY A 620 -11.27 20.76 -13.03
C GLY A 620 -10.16 21.22 -12.06
N THR A 621 -9.14 20.38 -11.90
CA THR A 621 -7.96 20.68 -11.07
C THR A 621 -7.34 22.04 -11.43
N GLY A 622 -7.07 22.86 -10.41
CA GLY A 622 -6.44 24.18 -10.55
C GLY A 622 -7.33 25.39 -10.27
N VAL A 623 -8.66 25.23 -10.17
CA VAL A 623 -9.58 26.32 -9.81
C VAL A 623 -10.00 26.18 -8.33
N SER A 624 -9.69 27.19 -7.51
CA SER A 624 -10.04 27.18 -6.08
C SER A 624 -11.36 27.91 -5.85
N ILE A 625 -12.37 27.18 -5.35
CA ILE A 625 -13.63 27.76 -4.88
C ILE A 625 -13.50 28.01 -3.38
N ASP A 626 -13.24 29.26 -3.02
CA ASP A 626 -12.87 29.70 -1.67
C ASP A 626 -14.01 30.43 -0.93
N LEU A 627 -15.24 30.36 -1.46
CA LEU A 627 -16.41 30.96 -0.83
C LEU A 627 -16.78 30.25 0.49
N VAL A 628 -16.36 30.84 1.61
CA VAL A 628 -16.61 30.33 2.96
C VAL A 628 -18.11 30.46 3.31
N ASN A 629 -18.71 29.37 3.79
CA ASN A 629 -20.12 29.30 4.24
C ASN A 629 -21.18 29.68 3.18
N HIS A 630 -20.81 29.75 1.90
CA HIS A 630 -21.75 30.08 0.83
C HIS A 630 -22.54 28.84 0.38
N PHE A 631 -21.87 27.87 -0.26
CA PHE A 631 -22.50 26.60 -0.64
C PHE A 631 -22.63 25.69 0.59
N ARG A 632 -23.87 25.33 0.95
CA ARG A 632 -24.15 24.41 2.06
C ARG A 632 -24.24 22.95 1.61
N THR A 633 -24.46 22.73 0.32
CA THR A 633 -24.53 21.39 -0.29
C THR A 633 -23.60 21.34 -1.51
N TYR A 634 -22.74 20.32 -1.52
CA TYR A 634 -21.90 19.96 -2.65
C TYR A 634 -22.33 18.57 -3.12
N ALA A 635 -22.55 18.40 -4.42
CA ALA A 635 -22.80 17.09 -4.99
C ALA A 635 -21.90 16.83 -6.18
N SER A 636 -21.49 15.57 -6.30
CA SER A 636 -20.73 15.09 -7.45
C SER A 636 -21.26 13.74 -7.91
N THR A 637 -21.44 13.57 -9.21
CA THR A 637 -21.63 12.25 -9.83
C THR A 637 -20.27 11.80 -10.37
N LEU A 638 -19.52 11.04 -9.58
CA LEU A 638 -18.31 10.40 -10.05
C LEU A 638 -18.67 9.04 -10.65
N TYR A 639 -18.66 8.93 -11.98
CA TYR A 639 -18.51 7.63 -12.62
C TYR A 639 -17.05 7.19 -12.42
N ILE A 640 -16.80 6.37 -11.40
CA ILE A 640 -15.56 5.60 -11.33
C ILE A 640 -15.73 4.50 -12.39
N ALA A 641 -15.21 4.74 -13.59
CA ALA A 641 -15.00 3.69 -14.55
C ALA A 641 -13.94 2.75 -13.96
N TYR A 642 -14.37 1.55 -13.55
CA TYR A 642 -13.48 0.47 -13.14
C TYR A 642 -12.64 -0.04 -14.32
#